data_AF-A0A2N1GPP4-F1
#
_entry.id   AF-A0A2N1GPP4-F1
#
_cell.length_a   1.000
_cell.length_b   1.000
_cell.length_c   1.000
_cell.angle_alpha   90.00
_cell.angle_beta   90.00
_cell.angle_gamma   90.00
#
_symmetry.space_group_name_H-M   'P 1'
#
loop_
_entity.id
_entity.type
_entity.pdbx_description
1 polymer ?
#
loop_
_entity_poly.entity_id
_entity_poly.type
_entity_poly.pdbx_seq_one_letter_code
_entity_poly.pdbx_strand_id
1 'polypeptide(L)'
;MTAPERRLLPNAADKTALKALATTIVQTCPGLFEAARQVASELLVAKGLSGLDPDRVYFHRFKAAQSNALTFTGWEHLLEKPYETLTLTQLVIHRFRATDQDNADLLGLYCGFYSEGPNAENFNQDNEVRLLGSDVLKVFWDVDFSKRYTEQLSKFWQTSSDNFRVLAKCNFLSQAVQALQQNDLGGDDFQRIIASVIGPITWPVTLQILRATYPVGAEVRALDVDGHVATDVLRLVENSGRQTLYLPGEAPAFRLMDSEANLHWWLLEQMNAEDKRSAFLKHFPLAESHRISENLTDLMNRLVSAWGHSNHQMINRSNVAVAGDAFTWLSESTHSAMVAEAQLALTSNSDLRKKLWIGYLSAGLKVFGPMAAVGWPAALPLIGASIANMGLNIDQAVNGTTAAERKTGLANAVLNGIEIVLDVPFLIGTGAQLEVGPQVEFAEAEEMAGLVEFTSANTPLLPPVEPPPATLVEEASTELANDIPIETPSATSVQASTTAAAQQGPSVPGIPARYRCNEVLVSDAVESAPGKFEGIYRLDKEPRYAIRIDDDAYYVHYFADSEESGHWAVVNPERPNQFAYSLPVRFGAGGKWERIPALRLRGGGQCVGKSCTLDIETTPEPSTTTPSAELHLVEPVPGSARPLRLVTPLHDVMGMDMAALKRWAMNLPETFATLPSAAHGNRPIAEVFAAYFGERRAILLNEAKEFYSELNWTNLPARPVIPPITSAMTIDELIDGIFANSRGLVIGETLDRITSMGFMIENMPLFARHIDTLYVRGLLSDFAQTDLNDFHMSGEMSQDLRTYLSSLGTDPDDRFNVLELVRTAQANGVRVHGLDVAQNYKPKVPLTSIEEQMMHARLTTRIMWGDEILNKPGKWVVLSEATNTNNFRNLPGISEHMGGIGLRIEEVSSAEEAGVSIDPGLEIARGPFDNGATTRASVDVLYADLRLQIESATPQWTPAAQEKLLHRNGMFLIEKSQNAYTLVRRDSSSNIVRTTVNRRRDGQVYIWAQSLPRISGIMFRDIAALSQRLIEIGLTLQSRLPT
;
A
#
# COMPACT_ATOMS: atom_id res chain seq x y z
N MET A 1 64.57 -24.77 -11.65
CA MET A 1 63.92 -23.47 -11.41
C MET A 1 63.57 -22.86 -12.75
N THR A 2 62.34 -23.10 -13.20
CA THR A 2 61.70 -22.36 -14.30
C THR A 2 60.69 -21.45 -13.62
N ALA A 3 60.82 -20.14 -13.86
CA ALA A 3 59.94 -19.14 -13.28
C ALA A 3 58.47 -19.46 -13.64
N PRO A 4 57.52 -19.37 -12.70
CA PRO A 4 56.12 -19.44 -13.06
C PRO A 4 55.77 -18.23 -13.92
N GLU A 5 55.23 -18.49 -15.12
CA GLU A 5 54.61 -17.46 -15.96
C GLU A 5 53.65 -16.61 -15.13
N ARG A 6 53.88 -15.29 -15.12
CA ARG A 6 52.93 -14.31 -14.62
C ARG A 6 51.67 -14.38 -15.49
N ARG A 7 50.65 -15.11 -15.03
CA ARG A 7 49.30 -15.06 -15.59
C ARG A 7 48.71 -13.67 -15.34
N LEU A 8 48.33 -13.00 -16.42
CA LEU A 8 47.78 -11.64 -16.43
C LEU A 8 46.47 -11.58 -15.64
N LEU A 9 46.41 -10.68 -14.65
CA LEU A 9 45.21 -10.28 -13.91
C LEU A 9 44.15 -9.69 -14.87
N PRO A 10 42.86 -9.64 -14.47
CA PRO A 10 41.82 -8.91 -15.20
C PRO A 10 42.31 -7.49 -15.53
N ASN A 11 42.11 -7.05 -16.78
CA ASN A 11 42.63 -5.77 -17.27
C ASN A 11 41.91 -4.62 -16.54
N ALA A 12 42.54 -4.03 -15.52
CA ALA A 12 41.97 -2.92 -14.73
C ALA A 12 41.42 -1.79 -15.62
N ALA A 13 42.02 -1.57 -16.79
CA ALA A 13 41.54 -0.60 -17.78
C ALA A 13 40.15 -0.94 -18.35
N ASP A 14 39.86 -2.22 -18.61
CA ASP A 14 38.54 -2.66 -19.10
C ASP A 14 37.49 -2.56 -17.99
N LYS A 15 37.85 -2.88 -16.73
CA LYS A 15 37.00 -2.69 -15.54
C LYS A 15 36.63 -1.21 -15.38
N THR A 16 37.62 -0.31 -15.40
CA THR A 16 37.38 1.15 -15.31
C THR A 16 36.53 1.66 -16.48
N ALA A 17 36.77 1.19 -17.71
CA ALA A 17 35.99 1.60 -18.87
C ALA A 17 34.53 1.14 -18.78
N LEU A 18 34.25 -0.08 -18.31
CA LEU A 18 32.90 -0.58 -18.09
C LEU A 18 32.18 0.17 -16.96
N LYS A 19 32.86 0.46 -15.85
CA LYS A 19 32.31 1.29 -14.76
C LYS A 19 31.90 2.68 -15.28
N ALA A 20 32.76 3.32 -16.10
CA ALA A 20 32.45 4.62 -16.72
C ALA A 20 31.26 4.57 -17.71
N LEU A 21 31.14 3.49 -18.49
CA LEU A 21 30.00 3.28 -19.40
C LEU A 21 28.68 3.14 -18.63
N ALA A 22 28.69 2.34 -17.55
CA ALA A 22 27.53 2.17 -16.66
C ALA A 22 27.08 3.51 -16.07
N THR A 23 28.01 4.27 -15.48
CA THR A 23 27.70 5.60 -14.93
C THR A 23 27.12 6.54 -15.97
N THR A 24 27.70 6.58 -17.17
CA THR A 24 27.22 7.44 -18.27
C THR A 24 25.79 7.09 -18.65
N ILE A 25 25.47 5.80 -18.81
CA ILE A 25 24.13 5.35 -19.18
C ILE A 25 23.10 5.73 -18.12
N VAL A 26 23.41 5.48 -16.85
CA VAL A 26 22.51 5.76 -15.72
C VAL A 26 22.24 7.26 -15.55
N GLN A 27 23.26 8.10 -15.76
CA GLN A 27 23.12 9.56 -15.63
C GLN A 27 22.39 10.20 -16.83
N THR A 28 22.62 9.68 -18.03
CA THR A 28 22.08 10.28 -19.28
C THR A 28 20.69 9.76 -19.67
N CYS A 29 20.20 8.69 -19.06
CA CYS A 29 18.85 8.21 -19.33
C CYS A 29 17.79 9.24 -18.86
N PRO A 30 16.84 9.62 -19.73
CA PRO A 30 15.78 10.55 -19.36
C PRO A 30 14.76 9.90 -18.42
N GLY A 31 14.51 10.53 -17.27
CA GLY A 31 13.42 10.17 -16.36
C GLY A 31 12.19 11.04 -16.60
N LEU A 32 10.99 10.45 -16.69
CA LEU A 32 9.76 11.20 -16.96
C LEU A 32 9.50 12.30 -15.92
N PHE A 33 9.62 11.94 -14.63
CA PHE A 33 9.38 12.87 -13.53
C PHE A 33 10.39 14.03 -13.52
N GLU A 34 11.66 13.77 -13.81
CA GLU A 34 12.69 14.81 -13.90
C GLU A 34 12.41 15.77 -15.07
N ALA A 35 12.03 15.24 -16.23
CA ALA A 35 11.66 16.05 -17.39
C ALA A 35 10.42 16.90 -17.10
N ALA A 36 9.42 16.36 -16.41
CA ALA A 36 8.23 17.09 -15.99
C ALA A 36 8.57 18.18 -14.97
N ARG A 37 9.42 17.86 -13.98
CA ARG A 37 9.89 18.80 -12.96
C ARG A 37 10.67 19.95 -13.58
N GLN A 38 11.46 19.68 -14.62
CA GLN A 38 12.16 20.70 -15.37
C GLN A 38 11.18 21.68 -16.04
N VAL A 39 10.14 21.17 -16.72
CA VAL A 39 9.09 22.01 -17.32
C VAL A 39 8.34 22.82 -16.25
N ALA A 40 8.01 22.21 -15.11
CA ALA A 40 7.38 22.91 -14.00
C ALA A 40 8.27 24.02 -13.42
N SER A 41 9.58 23.78 -13.32
CA SER A 41 10.56 24.77 -12.85
C SER A 41 10.71 25.93 -13.83
N GLU A 42 10.79 25.64 -15.15
CA GLU A 42 10.79 26.64 -16.21
C GLU A 42 9.54 27.54 -16.16
N LEU A 43 8.37 26.95 -15.90
CA LEU A 43 7.11 27.66 -15.71
C LEU A 43 7.17 28.60 -14.50
N LEU A 44 7.64 28.13 -13.34
CA LEU A 44 7.76 28.95 -12.14
C LEU A 44 8.73 30.11 -12.35
N VAL A 45 9.88 29.88 -12.98
CA VAL A 45 10.85 30.93 -13.33
C VAL A 45 10.21 31.99 -14.24
N ALA A 46 9.50 31.57 -15.29
CA ALA A 46 8.83 32.48 -16.22
C ALA A 46 7.74 33.35 -15.55
N LYS A 47 7.17 32.87 -14.44
CA LYS A 47 6.17 33.59 -13.63
C LYS A 47 6.77 34.37 -12.45
N GLY A 48 8.10 34.45 -12.34
CA GLY A 48 8.78 35.18 -11.26
C GLY A 48 8.77 34.46 -9.92
N LEU A 49 8.56 33.13 -9.91
CA LEU A 49 8.46 32.27 -8.73
C LEU A 49 9.66 31.31 -8.60
N SER A 50 10.85 31.74 -9.04
CA SER A 50 12.06 30.91 -9.20
C SER A 50 12.62 30.26 -7.91
N GLY A 51 12.08 30.58 -6.74
CA GLY A 51 12.49 30.00 -5.44
C GLY A 51 11.58 28.89 -4.91
N LEU A 52 10.48 28.57 -5.60
CA LEU A 52 9.56 27.52 -5.18
C LEU A 52 9.95 26.16 -5.78
N ASP A 53 9.84 25.11 -4.97
CA ASP A 53 10.00 23.73 -5.45
C ASP A 53 8.69 23.26 -6.09
N PRO A 54 8.64 22.93 -7.39
CA PRO A 54 7.41 22.50 -8.07
C PRO A 54 6.79 21.22 -7.47
N ASP A 55 7.57 20.41 -6.74
CA ASP A 55 7.06 19.23 -6.02
C ASP A 55 6.36 19.58 -4.69
N ARG A 56 6.47 20.84 -4.25
CA ARG A 56 5.79 21.42 -3.07
C ARG A 56 4.80 22.54 -3.42
N VAL A 57 4.49 22.68 -4.71
CA VAL A 57 3.41 23.54 -5.19
C VAL A 57 2.25 22.62 -5.56
N TYR A 58 1.16 22.70 -4.82
CA TYR A 58 0.01 21.82 -4.97
C TYR A 58 -1.11 22.52 -5.72
N PHE A 59 -1.60 21.86 -6.77
CA PHE A 59 -2.85 22.18 -7.43
C PHE A 59 -3.98 21.41 -6.76
N HIS A 60 -4.92 22.14 -6.16
CA HIS A 60 -6.07 21.58 -5.45
C HIS A 60 -7.38 21.83 -6.18
N ARG A 61 -8.32 20.90 -6.05
CA ARG A 61 -9.71 21.07 -6.53
C ARG A 61 -10.71 20.91 -5.40
N PHE A 62 -11.69 21.80 -5.36
CA PHE A 62 -12.67 21.93 -4.29
C PHE A 62 -14.11 21.85 -4.83
N LYS A 63 -15.07 21.55 -3.95
CA LYS A 63 -16.50 21.57 -4.32
C LYS A 63 -17.18 22.88 -3.92
N ALA A 64 -16.63 23.57 -2.94
CA ALA A 64 -17.12 24.84 -2.45
C ALA A 64 -16.02 25.91 -2.44
N ALA A 65 -16.43 27.17 -2.55
CA ALA A 65 -15.55 28.34 -2.50
C ALA A 65 -16.29 29.52 -1.85
N GLN A 66 -15.53 30.39 -1.19
CA GLN A 66 -16.03 31.64 -0.61
C GLN A 66 -15.25 32.80 -1.21
N SER A 67 -15.90 33.94 -1.44
CA SER A 67 -15.22 35.10 -2.02
C SER A 67 -14.38 35.80 -0.95
N ASN A 68 -13.13 36.08 -1.26
CA ASN A 68 -12.23 36.84 -0.39
C ASN A 68 -11.35 37.75 -1.25
N ALA A 69 -11.41 39.06 -1.02
CA ALA A 69 -10.65 40.05 -1.78
C ALA A 69 -9.14 40.08 -1.47
N LEU A 70 -8.69 39.36 -0.43
CA LEU A 70 -7.29 39.27 -0.03
C LEU A 70 -6.52 38.16 -0.75
N THR A 71 -7.22 37.19 -1.34
CA THR A 71 -6.58 36.08 -2.07
C THR A 71 -6.31 36.46 -3.53
N PHE A 72 -5.26 35.87 -4.09
CA PHE A 72 -4.80 36.09 -5.45
C PHE A 72 -5.83 35.64 -6.51
N THR A 73 -6.59 34.59 -6.23
CA THR A 73 -7.68 34.13 -7.12
C THR A 73 -9.00 34.88 -6.90
N GLY A 74 -9.14 35.59 -5.77
CA GLY A 74 -10.40 36.20 -5.31
C GLY A 74 -11.33 35.24 -4.56
N TRP A 75 -10.88 34.00 -4.36
CA TRP A 75 -11.61 32.92 -3.67
C TRP A 75 -10.76 32.28 -2.58
N GLU A 76 -11.41 31.77 -1.55
CA GLU A 76 -10.82 30.94 -0.49
C GLU A 76 -11.67 29.69 -0.24
N HIS A 77 -11.06 28.67 0.36
CA HIS A 77 -11.70 27.39 0.69
C HIS A 77 -11.46 27.08 2.17
N LEU A 78 -12.35 27.58 3.02
CA LEU A 78 -12.28 27.39 4.47
C LEU A 78 -12.96 26.08 4.87
N LEU A 79 -12.28 25.27 5.70
CA LEU A 79 -12.75 23.98 6.20
C LEU A 79 -13.14 22.96 5.10
N GLU A 80 -12.81 23.25 3.84
CA GLU A 80 -13.11 22.42 2.69
C GLU A 80 -11.88 21.60 2.32
N LYS A 81 -12.04 20.29 2.15
CA LYS A 81 -10.94 19.40 1.75
C LYS A 81 -10.94 19.22 0.24
N PRO A 82 -9.77 19.29 -0.42
CA PRO A 82 -9.70 19.09 -1.84
C PRO A 82 -10.05 17.63 -2.17
N TYR A 83 -10.90 17.42 -3.18
CA TYR A 83 -11.25 16.07 -3.65
C TYR A 83 -10.24 15.51 -4.64
N GLU A 84 -9.35 16.37 -5.16
CA GLU A 84 -8.20 15.99 -5.98
C GLU A 84 -7.04 16.94 -5.67
N THR A 85 -5.83 16.38 -5.60
CA THR A 85 -4.59 17.11 -5.39
C THR A 85 -3.50 16.56 -6.29
N LEU A 86 -2.78 17.45 -6.96
CA LEU A 86 -1.59 17.13 -7.75
C LEU A 86 -0.48 18.13 -7.42
N THR A 87 0.78 17.71 -7.37
CA THR A 87 1.90 18.67 -7.42
C THR A 87 1.97 19.31 -8.81
N LEU A 88 2.64 20.45 -8.95
CA LEU A 88 2.82 21.11 -10.24
C LEU A 88 3.55 20.18 -11.23
N THR A 89 4.53 19.41 -10.77
CA THR A 89 5.22 18.38 -11.56
C THR A 89 4.26 17.30 -12.05
N GLN A 90 3.39 16.78 -11.18
CA GLN A 90 2.38 15.80 -11.56
C GLN A 90 1.38 16.39 -12.55
N LEU A 91 0.99 17.65 -12.35
CA LEU A 91 0.07 18.36 -13.25
C LEU A 91 0.67 18.53 -14.66
N VAL A 92 1.99 18.72 -14.81
CA VAL A 92 2.66 18.72 -16.13
C VAL A 92 2.47 17.38 -16.86
N ILE A 93 2.57 16.26 -16.14
CA ILE A 93 2.40 14.92 -16.70
C ILE A 93 0.94 14.68 -17.08
N HIS A 94 0.02 14.96 -16.15
CA HIS A 94 -1.41 14.67 -16.31
C HIS A 94 -2.14 15.64 -17.25
N ARG A 95 -1.63 16.88 -17.36
CA ARG A 95 -2.32 18.03 -17.95
C ARG A 95 -3.62 18.37 -17.21
N PHE A 96 -4.21 19.51 -17.56
CA PHE A 96 -5.59 19.83 -17.19
C PHE A 96 -6.60 18.94 -17.93
N ARG A 97 -7.76 18.69 -17.32
CA ARG A 97 -8.84 17.89 -17.91
C ARG A 97 -9.43 18.65 -19.10
N ALA A 98 -10.01 17.94 -20.07
CA ALA A 98 -10.67 18.59 -21.21
C ALA A 98 -11.74 19.61 -20.75
N THR A 99 -12.50 19.30 -19.69
CA THR A 99 -13.49 20.20 -19.11
C THR A 99 -12.90 21.47 -18.50
N ASP A 100 -11.66 21.43 -18.00
CA ASP A 100 -10.97 22.60 -17.47
C ASP A 100 -10.44 23.51 -18.58
N GLN A 101 -10.16 22.92 -19.74
CA GLN A 101 -9.76 23.66 -20.93
C GLN A 101 -10.94 24.49 -21.46
N ASP A 102 -12.14 23.89 -21.45
CA ASP A 102 -13.37 24.55 -21.88
C ASP A 102 -13.87 25.59 -20.86
N ASN A 103 -13.63 25.35 -19.56
CA ASN A 103 -14.05 26.23 -18.45
C ASN A 103 -12.85 26.80 -17.69
N ALA A 104 -11.89 27.36 -18.42
CA ALA A 104 -10.66 27.91 -17.83
C ALA A 104 -10.91 29.05 -16.84
N ASP A 105 -12.05 29.72 -16.95
CA ASP A 105 -12.54 30.75 -16.02
C ASP A 105 -12.92 30.18 -14.65
N LEU A 106 -13.44 28.95 -14.60
CA LEU A 106 -13.80 28.27 -13.35
C LEU A 106 -12.59 27.74 -12.58
N LEU A 107 -11.40 27.69 -13.20
CA LEU A 107 -10.18 27.25 -12.52
C LEU A 107 -9.80 28.17 -11.34
N GLY A 108 -10.12 29.46 -11.38
CA GLY A 108 -9.88 30.36 -10.26
C GLY A 108 -10.91 30.23 -9.13
N LEU A 109 -12.10 29.71 -9.44
CA LEU A 109 -13.20 29.56 -8.48
C LEU A 109 -13.13 28.23 -7.72
N TYR A 110 -12.94 27.11 -8.42
CA TYR A 110 -12.98 25.77 -7.81
C TYR A 110 -11.60 25.13 -7.68
N CYS A 111 -10.55 25.82 -8.11
CA CYS A 111 -9.18 25.33 -8.01
C CYS A 111 -8.23 26.46 -7.58
N GLY A 112 -7.02 26.08 -7.17
CA GLY A 112 -5.96 27.03 -6.86
C GLY A 112 -4.62 26.34 -6.64
N PHE A 113 -3.55 27.11 -6.63
CA PHE A 113 -2.21 26.65 -6.28
C PHE A 113 -1.85 27.08 -4.87
N TYR A 114 -1.34 26.15 -4.07
CA TYR A 114 -1.03 26.35 -2.66
C TYR A 114 0.31 25.72 -2.30
N SER A 115 0.95 26.23 -1.24
CA SER A 115 2.21 25.68 -0.72
C SER A 115 2.02 24.54 0.27
N GLU A 116 0.80 24.37 0.79
CA GLU A 116 0.44 23.29 1.70
C GLU A 116 -0.31 22.18 0.97
N GLY A 117 -0.16 20.95 1.45
CA GLY A 117 -0.86 19.78 0.89
C GLY A 117 -2.33 19.67 1.32
N PRO A 118 -3.01 18.56 0.97
CA PRO A 118 -4.46 18.41 1.12
C PRO A 118 -4.97 18.41 2.57
N ASN A 119 -4.06 18.29 3.55
CA ASN A 119 -4.38 18.22 4.97
C ASN A 119 -4.56 19.59 5.62
N ALA A 120 -4.19 20.70 4.95
CA ALA A 120 -4.39 22.05 5.46
C ALA A 120 -5.87 22.31 5.80
N GLU A 121 -6.10 23.03 6.90
CA GLU A 121 -7.47 23.31 7.38
C GLU A 121 -8.18 24.35 6.49
N ASN A 122 -7.43 25.35 6.03
CA ASN A 122 -7.93 26.43 5.20
C ASN A 122 -6.99 26.68 4.02
N PHE A 123 -7.55 27.02 2.87
CA PHE A 123 -6.81 27.42 1.68
C PHE A 123 -7.20 28.85 1.31
N ASN A 124 -6.30 29.79 1.60
CA ASN A 124 -6.57 31.24 1.52
C ASN A 124 -5.25 32.00 1.23
N GLN A 125 -5.21 33.32 1.50
CA GLN A 125 -4.04 34.16 1.23
C GLN A 125 -2.78 33.77 2.01
N ASP A 126 -2.92 32.98 3.08
CA ASP A 126 -1.81 32.63 3.98
C ASP A 126 -0.94 31.51 3.40
N ASN A 127 -1.49 30.66 2.52
CA ASN A 127 -0.80 29.53 1.89
C ASN A 127 -0.97 29.45 0.36
N GLU A 128 -1.54 30.48 -0.27
CA GLU A 128 -1.64 30.54 -1.73
C GLU A 128 -0.28 30.73 -2.41
N VAL A 129 -0.12 30.08 -3.55
CA VAL A 129 0.93 30.36 -4.51
C VAL A 129 0.33 31.28 -5.57
N ARG A 130 0.98 32.43 -5.80
CA ARG A 130 0.52 33.47 -6.75
C ARG A 130 0.67 33.05 -8.21
N LEU A 131 -0.09 32.02 -8.58
CA LEU A 131 -0.10 31.36 -9.88
C LEU A 131 -1.56 31.08 -10.25
N LEU A 132 -2.00 31.54 -11.42
CA LEU A 132 -3.36 31.28 -11.90
C LEU A 132 -3.43 29.98 -12.70
N GLY A 133 -4.53 29.22 -12.54
CA GLY A 133 -4.81 28.03 -13.34
C GLY A 133 -4.77 28.31 -14.84
N SER A 134 -5.37 29.43 -15.27
CA SER A 134 -5.40 29.88 -16.67
C SER A 134 -4.01 30.18 -17.24
N ASP A 135 -3.10 30.69 -16.42
CA ASP A 135 -1.72 30.95 -16.80
C ASP A 135 -0.93 29.66 -17.03
N VAL A 136 -1.10 28.68 -16.14
CA VAL A 136 -0.49 27.35 -16.29
C VAL A 136 -1.06 26.62 -17.51
N LEU A 137 -2.38 26.74 -17.72
CA LEU A 137 -3.07 26.19 -18.88
C LEU A 137 -2.46 26.69 -20.20
N LYS A 138 -2.18 27.99 -20.28
CA LYS A 138 -1.56 28.62 -21.45
C LYS A 138 -0.17 28.06 -21.73
N VAL A 139 0.68 27.97 -20.71
CA VAL A 139 2.02 27.38 -20.85
C VAL A 139 1.95 25.92 -21.29
N PHE A 140 0.96 25.17 -20.81
CA PHE A 140 0.79 23.77 -21.21
C PHE A 140 0.40 23.60 -22.69
N TRP A 141 -0.30 24.57 -23.28
CA TRP A 141 -0.57 24.59 -24.72
C TRP A 141 0.66 24.95 -25.55
N ASP A 142 1.54 25.80 -25.03
CA ASP A 142 2.78 26.19 -25.68
C ASP A 142 3.83 25.06 -25.62
N VAL A 143 3.90 24.34 -24.50
CA VAL A 143 4.84 23.23 -24.28
C VAL A 143 4.14 21.89 -24.53
N ASP A 144 4.44 21.23 -25.64
CA ASP A 144 4.07 19.81 -25.85
C ASP A 144 5.05 18.89 -25.09
N PHE A 145 4.74 18.64 -23.81
CA PHE A 145 5.57 17.81 -22.93
C PHE A 145 5.74 16.38 -23.46
N SER A 146 4.69 15.80 -24.03
CA SER A 146 4.74 14.46 -24.63
C SER A 146 5.79 14.40 -25.73
N LYS A 147 5.73 15.35 -26.68
CA LYS A 147 6.72 15.46 -27.75
C LYS A 147 8.13 15.68 -27.21
N ARG A 148 8.32 16.62 -26.27
CA ARG A 148 9.63 16.93 -25.66
C ARG A 148 10.26 15.71 -25.01
N TYR A 149 9.48 14.93 -24.24
CA TYR A 149 9.99 13.73 -23.58
C TYR A 149 10.32 12.61 -24.59
N THR A 150 9.46 12.36 -25.58
CA THR A 150 9.74 11.35 -26.62
C THR A 150 10.99 11.71 -27.44
N GLU A 151 11.24 12.99 -27.72
CA GLU A 151 12.47 13.46 -28.38
C GLU A 151 13.72 13.24 -27.50
N GLN A 152 13.63 13.51 -26.20
CA GLN A 152 14.72 13.22 -25.25
C GLN A 152 15.03 11.72 -25.19
N LEU A 153 13.99 10.87 -25.12
CA LEU A 153 14.13 9.41 -25.13
C LEU A 153 14.76 8.91 -26.43
N SER A 154 14.29 9.41 -27.57
CA SER A 154 14.85 9.05 -28.90
C SER A 154 16.32 9.44 -29.00
N LYS A 155 16.69 10.64 -28.54
CA LYS A 155 18.07 11.12 -28.54
C LYS A 155 18.98 10.25 -27.67
N PHE A 156 18.51 9.87 -26.48
CA PHE A 156 19.25 8.96 -25.59
C PHE A 156 19.55 7.63 -26.28
N TRP A 157 18.54 6.99 -26.90
CA TRP A 157 18.75 5.71 -27.57
C TRP A 157 19.66 5.82 -28.79
N GLN A 158 19.60 6.93 -29.53
CA GLN A 158 20.55 7.20 -30.63
C GLN A 158 22.01 7.28 -30.16
N THR A 159 22.26 7.80 -28.95
CA THR A 159 23.63 7.96 -28.43
C THR A 159 24.11 6.79 -27.57
N SER A 160 23.20 6.04 -26.94
CA SER A 160 23.52 5.11 -25.86
C SER A 160 23.21 3.64 -26.17
N SER A 161 22.54 3.32 -27.30
CA SER A 161 22.15 1.94 -27.64
C SER A 161 23.31 0.94 -27.63
N ASP A 162 24.47 1.31 -28.20
CA ASP A 162 25.66 0.44 -28.18
C ASP A 162 26.20 0.19 -26.78
N ASN A 163 26.22 1.23 -25.94
CA ASN A 163 26.65 1.11 -24.56
C ASN A 163 25.65 0.25 -23.76
N PHE A 164 24.35 0.37 -24.04
CA PHE A 164 23.28 -0.40 -23.40
C PHE A 164 23.43 -1.88 -23.73
N ARG A 165 23.66 -2.20 -25.02
CA ARG A 165 23.96 -3.54 -25.50
C ARG A 165 25.17 -4.17 -24.78
N VAL A 166 26.24 -3.40 -24.57
CA VAL A 166 27.43 -3.84 -23.82
C VAL A 166 27.08 -4.21 -22.37
N LEU A 167 26.31 -3.37 -21.68
CA LEU A 167 25.88 -3.66 -20.30
C LEU A 167 24.92 -4.84 -20.22
N ALA A 168 23.99 -4.98 -21.18
CA ALA A 168 23.09 -6.12 -21.26
C ALA A 168 23.85 -7.45 -21.44
N LYS A 169 24.89 -7.45 -22.29
CA LYS A 169 25.81 -8.60 -22.43
C LYS A 169 26.55 -8.91 -21.14
N CYS A 170 27.03 -7.87 -20.45
CA CYS A 170 27.72 -8.03 -19.17
C CYS A 170 26.80 -8.66 -18.12
N ASN A 171 25.56 -8.16 -17.99
CA ASN A 171 24.59 -8.68 -17.05
C ASN A 171 24.21 -10.14 -17.34
N PHE A 172 23.96 -10.48 -18.60
CA PHE A 172 23.69 -11.87 -19.01
C PHE A 172 24.81 -12.82 -18.60
N LEU A 173 26.07 -12.45 -18.85
CA LEU A 173 27.23 -13.25 -18.44
C LEU A 173 27.33 -13.35 -16.92
N SER A 174 27.08 -12.26 -16.20
CA SER A 174 27.06 -12.24 -14.73
C SER A 174 26.05 -13.24 -14.18
N GLN A 175 24.80 -13.18 -14.66
CA GLN A 175 23.73 -14.08 -14.25
C GLN A 175 24.00 -15.53 -14.63
N ALA A 176 24.64 -15.78 -15.79
CA ALA A 176 24.99 -17.13 -16.22
C ALA A 176 26.08 -17.73 -15.30
N VAL A 177 27.09 -16.94 -14.94
CA VAL A 177 28.15 -17.37 -14.02
C VAL A 177 27.59 -17.62 -12.62
N GLN A 178 26.72 -16.74 -12.14
CA GLN A 178 26.04 -16.92 -10.85
C GLN A 178 25.20 -18.20 -10.82
N ALA A 179 24.42 -18.46 -11.88
CA ALA A 179 23.62 -19.69 -12.00
C ALA A 179 24.50 -20.95 -12.02
N LEU A 180 25.67 -20.90 -12.67
CA LEU A 180 26.65 -21.99 -12.64
C LEU A 180 27.22 -22.21 -11.23
N GLN A 181 27.60 -21.14 -10.52
CA GLN A 181 28.13 -21.22 -9.15
C GLN A 181 27.10 -21.74 -8.15
N GLN A 182 25.83 -21.41 -8.34
CA GLN A 182 24.71 -21.85 -7.48
C GLN A 182 24.21 -23.27 -7.82
N ASN A 183 24.77 -23.92 -8.84
CA ASN A 183 24.30 -25.20 -9.42
C ASN A 183 22.89 -25.15 -10.01
N ASP A 184 22.36 -23.96 -10.32
CA ASP A 184 21.11 -23.80 -11.06
C ASP A 184 21.28 -24.09 -12.56
N LEU A 185 22.53 -23.99 -13.05
CA LEU A 185 22.90 -24.26 -14.43
C LEU A 185 24.09 -25.22 -14.50
N GLY A 186 23.94 -26.35 -15.20
CA GLY A 186 25.04 -27.29 -15.42
C GLY A 186 26.12 -26.74 -16.36
N GLY A 187 27.35 -27.24 -16.25
CA GLY A 187 28.49 -26.75 -17.06
C GLY A 187 28.28 -26.86 -18.58
N ASP A 188 27.69 -27.95 -19.06
CA ASP A 188 27.38 -28.14 -20.48
C ASP A 188 26.28 -27.18 -20.96
N ASP A 189 25.26 -26.96 -20.12
CA ASP A 189 24.17 -26.04 -20.40
C ASP A 189 24.66 -24.59 -20.42
N PHE A 190 25.56 -24.22 -19.50
CA PHE A 190 26.24 -22.92 -19.45
C PHE A 190 27.03 -22.63 -20.73
N GLN A 191 27.90 -23.55 -21.17
CA GLN A 191 28.70 -23.36 -22.38
C GLN A 191 27.83 -23.19 -23.62
N ARG A 192 26.77 -24.01 -23.73
CA ARG A 192 25.84 -23.97 -24.86
C ARG A 192 25.06 -22.66 -24.93
N ILE A 193 24.49 -22.21 -23.81
CA ILE A 193 23.72 -20.95 -23.74
C ILE A 193 24.59 -19.77 -24.17
N ILE A 194 25.82 -19.68 -23.65
CA ILE A 194 26.75 -18.60 -24.01
C ILE A 194 27.13 -18.67 -25.50
N ALA A 195 27.45 -19.87 -26.01
CA ALA A 195 27.82 -20.05 -27.41
C ALA A 195 26.69 -19.67 -28.37
N SER A 196 25.42 -19.87 -27.99
CA SER A 196 24.24 -19.52 -28.81
C SER A 196 24.00 -18.02 -28.93
N VAL A 197 24.34 -17.20 -27.92
CA VAL A 197 24.01 -15.75 -27.92
C VAL A 197 25.21 -14.82 -28.00
N ILE A 198 26.39 -15.25 -27.55
CA ILE A 198 27.62 -14.44 -27.51
C ILE A 198 28.72 -15.05 -28.40
N GLY A 199 28.64 -16.36 -28.67
CA GLY A 199 29.65 -17.10 -29.42
C GLY A 199 30.81 -17.58 -28.54
N PRO A 200 31.90 -18.05 -29.15
CA PRO A 200 33.06 -18.54 -28.40
C PRO A 200 33.75 -17.39 -27.65
N ILE A 201 33.74 -17.46 -26.32
CA ILE A 201 34.41 -16.48 -25.45
C ILE A 201 35.68 -17.06 -24.82
N THR A 202 36.63 -16.17 -24.52
CA THR A 202 37.82 -16.49 -23.73
C THR A 202 37.72 -15.77 -22.39
N TRP A 203 38.16 -16.43 -21.31
CA TRP A 203 38.16 -15.87 -19.96
C TRP A 203 39.59 -15.42 -19.59
N PRO A 204 39.78 -14.22 -19.01
CA PRO A 204 38.77 -13.24 -18.60
C PRO A 204 38.14 -12.49 -19.79
N VAL A 205 36.87 -12.10 -19.64
CA VAL A 205 36.11 -11.36 -20.66
C VAL A 205 36.68 -9.94 -20.80
N THR A 206 36.85 -9.46 -22.03
CA THR A 206 37.34 -8.10 -22.34
C THR A 206 36.22 -7.19 -22.84
N LEU A 207 36.40 -5.87 -22.73
CA LEU A 207 35.46 -4.90 -23.29
C LEU A 207 35.28 -5.06 -24.80
N GLN A 208 36.32 -5.52 -25.52
CA GLN A 208 36.23 -5.80 -26.94
C GLN A 208 35.25 -6.94 -27.25
N ILE A 209 35.25 -8.01 -26.44
CA ILE A 209 34.29 -9.12 -26.57
C ILE A 209 32.87 -8.63 -26.31
N LEU A 210 32.67 -7.80 -25.28
CA LEU A 210 31.35 -7.24 -24.96
C LEU A 210 30.84 -6.28 -26.05
N ARG A 211 31.73 -5.55 -26.73
CA ARG A 211 31.36 -4.65 -27.84
C ARG A 211 31.06 -5.38 -29.15
N ALA A 212 31.69 -6.54 -29.37
CA ALA A 212 31.48 -7.32 -30.58
C ALA A 212 30.00 -7.72 -30.73
N THR A 213 29.50 -7.76 -31.96
CA THR A 213 28.19 -8.32 -32.29
C THR A 213 28.35 -9.78 -32.69
N TYR A 214 27.37 -10.62 -32.33
CA TYR A 214 27.36 -12.03 -32.70
C TYR A 214 26.01 -12.40 -33.31
N PRO A 215 25.96 -12.82 -34.59
CA PRO A 215 24.71 -13.22 -35.22
C PRO A 215 24.21 -14.54 -34.63
N VAL A 216 23.01 -14.55 -34.08
CA VAL A 216 22.39 -15.74 -33.50
C VAL A 216 21.72 -16.61 -34.57
N GLY A 217 21.60 -17.91 -34.28
CA GLY A 217 20.90 -18.85 -35.14
C GLY A 217 19.38 -18.87 -34.88
N ALA A 218 18.66 -19.72 -35.63
CA ALA A 218 17.20 -19.85 -35.58
C ALA A 218 16.67 -20.47 -34.27
N GLU A 219 17.57 -20.93 -33.40
CA GLU A 219 17.30 -21.43 -32.06
C GLU A 219 16.97 -20.32 -31.06
N VAL A 220 17.41 -19.07 -31.28
CA VAL A 220 17.17 -17.95 -30.35
C VAL A 220 15.89 -17.22 -30.76
N ARG A 221 14.94 -17.11 -29.83
CA ARG A 221 13.58 -16.63 -30.06
C ARG A 221 13.10 -15.75 -28.91
N ALA A 222 12.07 -14.96 -29.16
CA ALA A 222 11.34 -14.28 -28.09
C ALA A 222 10.31 -15.22 -27.44
N LEU A 223 10.03 -15.03 -26.16
CA LEU A 223 8.86 -15.63 -25.51
C LEU A 223 7.58 -14.94 -25.99
N ASP A 224 6.52 -15.71 -26.19
CA ASP A 224 5.21 -15.19 -26.58
C ASP A 224 4.07 -15.95 -25.88
N VAL A 225 3.02 -15.24 -25.50
CA VAL A 225 1.82 -15.80 -24.84
C VAL A 225 0.58 -15.33 -25.59
N ASP A 226 -0.12 -16.26 -26.24
CA ASP A 226 -1.30 -16.01 -27.08
C ASP A 226 -1.14 -14.88 -28.13
N GLY A 227 0.08 -14.67 -28.64
CA GLY A 227 0.36 -13.61 -29.61
C GLY A 227 0.94 -12.33 -29.00
N HIS A 228 0.98 -12.22 -27.66
CA HIS A 228 1.68 -11.16 -26.96
C HIS A 228 3.16 -11.53 -26.81
N VAL A 229 4.05 -10.77 -27.47
CA VAL A 229 5.50 -11.02 -27.44
C VAL A 229 6.15 -10.27 -26.27
N ALA A 230 7.01 -10.95 -25.52
CA ALA A 230 7.77 -10.36 -24.43
C ALA A 230 8.85 -9.39 -24.95
N THR A 231 9.12 -8.34 -24.19
CA THR A 231 10.10 -7.29 -24.50
C THR A 231 11.54 -7.78 -24.34
N ASP A 232 11.84 -8.55 -23.29
CA ASP A 232 13.22 -8.80 -22.86
C ASP A 232 13.52 -10.28 -22.56
N VAL A 233 12.58 -11.20 -22.81
CA VAL A 233 12.74 -12.63 -22.53
C VAL A 233 13.25 -13.37 -23.76
N LEU A 234 14.49 -13.88 -23.66
CA LEU A 234 15.06 -14.75 -24.68
C LEU A 234 14.73 -16.21 -24.39
N ARG A 235 14.44 -16.96 -25.45
CA ARG A 235 14.16 -18.38 -25.43
C ARG A 235 15.09 -19.10 -26.41
N LEU A 236 15.89 -20.02 -25.89
CA LEU A 236 16.79 -20.85 -26.68
C LEU A 236 16.17 -22.23 -26.86
N VAL A 237 15.96 -22.64 -28.10
CA VAL A 237 15.25 -23.88 -28.46
C VAL A 237 16.23 -24.91 -29.02
N GLU A 238 16.32 -26.07 -28.38
CA GLU A 238 17.15 -27.17 -28.86
C GLU A 238 16.42 -28.06 -29.87
N ASN A 239 17.19 -28.76 -30.72
CA ASN A 239 16.67 -29.78 -31.64
C ASN A 239 15.99 -30.95 -30.90
N SER A 240 16.32 -31.16 -29.62
CA SER A 240 15.71 -32.16 -28.74
C SER A 240 14.29 -31.80 -28.29
N GLY A 241 13.87 -30.54 -28.48
CA GLY A 241 12.62 -29.98 -27.93
C GLY A 241 12.78 -29.33 -26.56
N ARG A 242 13.96 -29.46 -25.92
CA ARG A 242 14.32 -28.76 -24.68
C ARG A 242 14.48 -27.27 -24.93
N GLN A 243 14.06 -26.44 -23.96
CA GLN A 243 14.09 -24.99 -24.08
C GLN A 243 14.72 -24.36 -22.85
N THR A 244 15.43 -23.25 -23.04
CA THR A 244 15.94 -22.44 -21.93
C THR A 244 15.39 -21.02 -22.05
N LEU A 245 14.81 -20.52 -20.96
CA LEU A 245 14.39 -19.12 -20.83
C LEU A 245 15.47 -18.32 -20.13
N TYR A 246 15.78 -17.15 -20.66
CA TYR A 246 16.50 -16.09 -19.99
C TYR A 246 15.51 -15.00 -19.60
N LEU A 247 15.32 -14.84 -18.29
CA LEU A 247 14.42 -13.87 -17.67
C LEU A 247 15.29 -12.84 -16.91
N PRO A 248 15.72 -11.75 -17.57
CA PRO A 248 16.56 -10.74 -16.93
C PRO A 248 15.77 -10.12 -15.78
N GLY A 249 16.28 -10.14 -14.55
CA GLY A 249 15.51 -9.60 -13.41
C GLY A 249 15.16 -10.62 -12.34
N GLU A 250 15.04 -11.88 -12.74
CA GLU A 250 14.44 -12.96 -11.96
C GLU A 250 15.50 -13.82 -11.24
N ALA A 251 15.10 -14.48 -10.14
CA ALA A 251 15.88 -15.57 -9.55
C ALA A 251 15.07 -16.88 -9.53
N PRO A 252 15.54 -17.94 -10.19
CA PRO A 252 16.69 -17.98 -11.10
C PRO A 252 16.43 -17.23 -12.43
N ALA A 253 17.46 -16.55 -12.96
CA ALA A 253 17.41 -15.82 -14.24
C ALA A 253 17.38 -16.75 -15.45
N PHE A 254 17.91 -17.96 -15.30
CA PHE A 254 17.86 -19.02 -16.32
C PHE A 254 16.93 -20.13 -15.87
N ARG A 255 16.00 -20.53 -16.74
CA ARG A 255 15.08 -21.64 -16.47
C ARG A 255 15.11 -22.65 -17.59
N LEU A 256 15.39 -23.90 -17.25
CA LEU A 256 15.48 -25.01 -18.19
C LEU A 256 14.15 -25.78 -18.19
N MET A 257 13.65 -26.06 -19.40
CA MET A 257 12.38 -26.71 -19.64
C MET A 257 12.62 -27.91 -20.55
N ASP A 258 12.39 -29.13 -20.04
CA ASP A 258 12.64 -30.35 -20.82
C ASP A 258 11.70 -30.53 -22.02
N SER A 259 10.55 -29.86 -22.01
CA SER A 259 9.55 -29.93 -23.09
C SER A 259 8.66 -28.69 -23.13
N GLU A 260 7.92 -28.54 -24.24
CA GLU A 260 6.84 -27.54 -24.36
C GLU A 260 5.77 -27.69 -23.28
N ALA A 261 5.55 -28.92 -22.78
CA ALA A 261 4.62 -29.16 -21.70
C ALA A 261 5.13 -28.54 -20.38
N ASN A 262 6.42 -28.69 -20.07
CA ASN A 262 6.99 -28.08 -18.86
C ASN A 262 6.93 -26.55 -18.93
N LEU A 263 7.17 -25.96 -20.10
CA LEU A 263 6.99 -24.53 -20.32
C LEU A 263 5.55 -24.08 -20.08
N HIS A 264 4.58 -24.84 -20.57
CA HIS A 264 3.16 -24.53 -20.38
C HIS A 264 2.74 -24.61 -18.92
N TRP A 265 3.15 -25.66 -18.21
CA TRP A 265 2.91 -25.77 -16.79
C TRP A 265 3.51 -24.60 -16.00
N TRP A 266 4.76 -24.24 -16.31
CA TRP A 266 5.42 -23.11 -15.68
C TRP A 266 4.68 -21.78 -15.92
N LEU A 267 4.18 -21.55 -17.13
CA LEU A 267 3.40 -20.35 -17.44
C LEU A 267 2.08 -20.30 -16.65
N LEU A 268 1.38 -21.43 -16.54
CA LEU A 268 0.18 -21.52 -15.69
C LEU A 268 0.50 -21.17 -14.24
N GLU A 269 1.65 -21.59 -13.72
CA GLU A 269 2.10 -21.24 -12.38
C GLU A 269 2.35 -19.74 -12.22
N GLN A 270 2.97 -19.09 -13.22
CA GLN A 270 3.20 -17.64 -13.18
C GLN A 270 1.89 -16.87 -13.20
N MET A 271 0.92 -17.30 -14.00
CA MET A 271 -0.34 -16.57 -14.17
C MET A 271 -1.34 -16.77 -13.01
N ASN A 272 -1.18 -17.84 -12.22
CA ASN A 272 -2.13 -18.21 -11.17
C ASN A 272 -2.01 -17.37 -9.87
N ALA A 273 -0.81 -16.93 -9.50
CA ALA A 273 -0.57 -16.11 -8.31
C ALA A 273 -0.39 -14.63 -8.67
N GLU A 274 -1.00 -13.70 -7.92
CA GLU A 274 -0.97 -12.27 -8.25
C GLU A 274 0.45 -11.68 -8.28
N ASP A 275 1.29 -12.00 -7.29
CA ASP A 275 2.67 -11.52 -7.23
C ASP A 275 3.52 -12.05 -8.39
N LYS A 276 3.40 -13.36 -8.69
CA LYS A 276 4.13 -14.00 -9.80
C LYS A 276 3.65 -13.46 -11.15
N ARG A 277 2.34 -13.23 -11.29
CA ARG A 277 1.74 -12.67 -12.50
C ARG A 277 2.20 -11.23 -12.69
N SER A 278 2.18 -10.43 -11.64
CA SER A 278 2.67 -9.04 -11.67
C SER A 278 4.15 -8.98 -12.04
N ALA A 279 4.99 -9.85 -11.47
CA ALA A 279 6.41 -9.95 -11.84
C ALA A 279 6.60 -10.38 -13.30
N PHE A 280 5.93 -11.46 -13.73
CA PHE A 280 6.02 -11.97 -15.10
C PHE A 280 5.53 -10.97 -16.15
N LEU A 281 4.44 -10.25 -15.87
CA LEU A 281 3.87 -9.27 -16.79
C LEU A 281 4.73 -8.00 -16.97
N LYS A 282 5.77 -7.79 -16.14
CA LYS A 282 6.76 -6.71 -16.36
C LYS A 282 7.64 -6.95 -17.59
N HIS A 283 7.74 -8.21 -18.03
CA HIS A 283 8.47 -8.58 -19.23
C HIS A 283 7.71 -8.29 -20.54
N PHE A 284 6.49 -7.76 -20.46
CA PHE A 284 5.66 -7.44 -21.62
C PHE A 284 5.49 -5.92 -21.72
N PRO A 285 5.31 -5.37 -22.94
CA PRO A 285 4.97 -3.96 -23.08
C PRO A 285 3.73 -3.63 -22.26
N LEU A 286 3.71 -2.47 -21.58
CA LEU A 286 2.63 -2.07 -20.68
C LEU A 286 1.22 -2.23 -21.29
N ALA A 287 1.06 -1.87 -22.57
CA ALA A 287 -0.22 -2.03 -23.28
C ALA A 287 -0.65 -3.49 -23.42
N GLU A 288 0.28 -4.41 -23.68
CA GLU A 288 -0.01 -5.84 -23.78
C GLU A 288 -0.25 -6.45 -22.40
N SER A 289 0.53 -6.05 -21.40
CA SER A 289 0.31 -6.41 -19.99
C SER A 289 -1.09 -6.03 -19.49
N HIS A 290 -1.57 -4.83 -19.84
CA HIS A 290 -2.95 -4.40 -19.55
C HIS A 290 -3.99 -5.27 -20.29
N ARG A 291 -3.80 -5.54 -21.59
CA ARG A 291 -4.72 -6.39 -22.36
C ARG A 291 -4.80 -7.82 -21.83
N ILE A 292 -3.66 -8.38 -21.42
CA ILE A 292 -3.58 -9.69 -20.77
C ILE A 292 -4.33 -9.66 -19.43
N SER A 293 -4.19 -8.58 -18.66
CA SER A 293 -4.85 -8.43 -17.36
C SER A 293 -6.37 -8.24 -17.48
N GLU A 294 -6.83 -7.43 -18.44
CA GLU A 294 -8.26 -7.22 -18.73
C GLU A 294 -8.96 -8.52 -19.18
N ASN A 295 -8.25 -9.36 -19.95
CA ASN A 295 -8.78 -10.63 -20.47
C ASN A 295 -8.27 -11.87 -19.68
N LEU A 296 -7.76 -11.66 -18.46
CA LEU A 296 -7.06 -12.71 -17.70
C LEU A 296 -7.89 -13.97 -17.52
N THR A 297 -9.17 -13.83 -17.18
CA THR A 297 -10.08 -14.97 -16.97
C THR A 297 -10.25 -15.81 -18.24
N ASP A 298 -10.41 -15.17 -19.40
CA ASP A 298 -10.51 -15.88 -20.68
C ASP A 298 -9.19 -16.57 -21.04
N LEU A 299 -8.07 -15.83 -20.95
CA LEU A 299 -6.74 -16.36 -21.21
C LEU A 299 -6.43 -17.58 -20.31
N MET A 300 -6.74 -17.50 -19.02
CA MET A 300 -6.55 -18.60 -18.08
C MET A 300 -7.41 -19.82 -18.41
N ASN A 301 -8.69 -19.62 -18.75
CA ASN A 301 -9.57 -20.71 -19.17
C ASN A 301 -9.04 -21.40 -20.43
N ARG A 302 -8.55 -20.62 -21.41
CA ARG A 302 -7.97 -21.16 -22.65
C ARG A 302 -6.65 -21.88 -22.40
N LEU A 303 -5.74 -21.33 -21.58
CA LEU A 303 -4.49 -21.98 -21.19
C LEU A 303 -4.74 -23.31 -20.48
N VAL A 304 -5.61 -23.34 -19.46
CA VAL A 304 -5.95 -24.56 -18.71
C VAL A 304 -6.64 -25.60 -19.63
N SER A 305 -7.54 -25.16 -20.50
CA SER A 305 -8.20 -26.04 -21.47
C SER A 305 -7.21 -26.63 -22.48
N ALA A 306 -6.31 -25.80 -23.03
CA ALA A 306 -5.28 -26.23 -23.96
C ALA A 306 -4.30 -27.22 -23.31
N TRP A 307 -3.89 -26.95 -22.05
CA TRP A 307 -3.13 -27.89 -21.23
C TRP A 307 -3.81 -29.25 -21.10
N GLY A 308 -5.11 -29.26 -20.76
CA GLY A 308 -5.90 -30.49 -20.62
C GLY A 308 -6.00 -31.34 -21.89
N HIS A 309 -5.86 -30.71 -23.07
CA HIS A 309 -5.83 -31.39 -24.37
C HIS A 309 -4.41 -31.67 -24.88
N SER A 310 -3.38 -31.44 -24.06
CA SER A 310 -1.96 -31.51 -24.47
C SER A 310 -1.64 -30.62 -25.68
N ASN A 311 -2.35 -29.49 -25.81
CA ASN A 311 -2.10 -28.48 -26.83
C ASN A 311 -1.29 -27.33 -26.22
N HIS A 312 -0.03 -27.20 -26.66
CA HIS A 312 0.88 -26.17 -26.14
C HIS A 312 1.09 -24.99 -27.11
N GLN A 313 0.36 -24.95 -28.23
CA GLN A 313 0.53 -23.94 -29.30
C GLN A 313 0.09 -22.52 -28.92
N MET A 314 -0.62 -22.36 -27.79
CA MET A 314 -0.96 -21.03 -27.27
C MET A 314 0.26 -20.28 -26.74
N ILE A 315 1.33 -21.00 -26.39
CA ILE A 315 2.60 -20.41 -25.95
C ILE A 315 3.54 -20.45 -27.14
N ASN A 316 4.17 -19.33 -27.43
CA ASN A 316 4.97 -19.11 -28.63
C ASN A 316 4.16 -19.29 -29.92
N ARG A 317 2.92 -18.79 -29.95
CA ARG A 317 2.07 -18.77 -31.14
C ARG A 317 2.69 -17.96 -32.27
N SER A 318 3.24 -16.79 -31.95
CA SER A 318 3.96 -15.93 -32.91
C SER A 318 5.35 -16.49 -33.24
N ASN A 319 5.96 -17.21 -32.29
CA ASN A 319 7.24 -17.91 -32.40
C ASN A 319 8.38 -17.06 -33.02
N VAL A 320 8.43 -15.77 -32.67
CA VAL A 320 9.32 -14.78 -33.30
C VAL A 320 10.78 -15.17 -33.11
N ALA A 321 11.50 -15.36 -34.23
CA ALA A 321 12.94 -15.60 -34.21
C ALA A 321 13.71 -14.28 -34.03
N VAL A 322 14.74 -14.31 -33.18
CA VAL A 322 15.64 -13.17 -33.01
C VAL A 322 16.59 -13.12 -34.19
N ALA A 323 16.67 -11.97 -34.86
CA ALA A 323 17.53 -11.77 -36.02
C ALA A 323 18.75 -10.93 -35.64
N GLY A 324 19.92 -11.25 -36.21
CA GLY A 324 21.15 -10.53 -35.93
C GLY A 324 21.70 -10.86 -34.54
N ASP A 325 22.08 -9.85 -33.76
CA ASP A 325 22.66 -10.04 -32.42
C ASP A 325 21.58 -9.95 -31.33
N ALA A 326 21.54 -10.94 -30.42
CA ALA A 326 20.48 -11.04 -29.42
C ALA A 326 20.37 -9.81 -28.51
N PHE A 327 21.50 -9.16 -28.20
CA PHE A 327 21.53 -8.02 -27.30
C PHE A 327 21.22 -6.70 -28.01
N THR A 328 21.44 -6.66 -29.33
CA THR A 328 20.91 -5.61 -30.20
C THR A 328 19.39 -5.69 -30.25
N TRP A 329 18.84 -6.91 -30.43
CA TRP A 329 17.40 -7.12 -30.37
C TRP A 329 16.80 -6.73 -29.01
N LEU A 330 17.43 -7.11 -27.89
CA LEU A 330 17.01 -6.69 -26.55
C LEU A 330 17.00 -5.15 -26.43
N SER A 331 18.06 -4.49 -26.88
CA SER A 331 18.16 -3.01 -26.89
C SER A 331 17.04 -2.35 -27.70
N GLU A 332 16.78 -2.83 -28.92
CA GLU A 332 15.75 -2.29 -29.81
C GLU A 332 14.32 -2.56 -29.30
N SER A 333 14.10 -3.74 -28.73
CA SER A 333 12.82 -4.15 -28.14
C SER A 333 12.50 -3.29 -26.91
N THR A 334 13.47 -3.08 -26.01
CA THR A 334 13.32 -2.20 -24.84
C THR A 334 13.10 -0.74 -25.25
N HIS A 335 13.84 -0.23 -26.24
CA HIS A 335 13.61 1.11 -26.79
C HIS A 335 12.16 1.26 -27.29
N SER A 336 11.69 0.29 -28.08
CA SER A 336 10.33 0.30 -28.63
C SER A 336 9.26 0.26 -27.53
N ALA A 337 9.47 -0.57 -26.49
CA ALA A 337 8.57 -0.66 -25.35
C ALA A 337 8.51 0.66 -24.58
N MET A 338 9.65 1.28 -24.25
CA MET A 338 9.68 2.58 -23.54
C MET A 338 8.99 3.70 -24.33
N VAL A 339 9.14 3.72 -25.67
CA VAL A 339 8.45 4.69 -26.53
C VAL A 339 6.94 4.45 -26.51
N ALA A 340 6.50 3.20 -26.64
CA ALA A 340 5.09 2.84 -26.60
C ALA A 340 4.45 3.16 -25.24
N GLU A 341 5.17 2.94 -24.15
CA GLU A 341 4.77 3.30 -22.78
C GLU A 341 4.61 4.80 -22.60
N ALA A 342 5.58 5.59 -23.07
CA ALA A 342 5.50 7.04 -23.04
C ALA A 342 4.26 7.56 -23.79
N GLN A 343 3.94 6.96 -24.95
CA GLN A 343 2.74 7.29 -25.72
C GLN A 343 1.44 6.89 -25.01
N LEU A 344 1.43 5.75 -24.30
CA LEU A 344 0.27 5.30 -23.54
C LEU A 344 0.03 6.18 -22.30
N ALA A 345 1.09 6.64 -21.62
CA ALA A 345 0.97 7.40 -20.39
C ALA A 345 0.74 8.89 -20.61
N LEU A 346 1.41 9.48 -21.60
CA LEU A 346 1.36 10.92 -21.84
C LEU A 346 0.16 11.30 -22.70
N THR A 347 -0.29 12.55 -22.54
CA THR A 347 -1.31 13.15 -23.40
C THR A 347 -0.66 14.27 -24.22
N SER A 348 -0.64 14.13 -25.55
CA SER A 348 -0.09 15.16 -26.43
C SER A 348 -1.08 16.31 -26.66
N ASN A 349 -0.59 17.46 -27.13
CA ASN A 349 -1.46 18.58 -27.51
C ASN A 349 -2.35 18.21 -28.70
N SER A 350 -1.89 17.29 -29.56
CA SER A 350 -2.69 16.76 -30.67
C SER A 350 -3.84 15.88 -30.19
N ASP A 351 -3.64 15.09 -29.13
CA ASP A 351 -4.70 14.25 -28.54
C ASP A 351 -5.73 15.11 -27.81
N LEU A 352 -5.29 16.14 -27.08
CA LEU A 352 -6.18 17.13 -26.46
C LEU A 352 -7.02 17.87 -27.51
N ARG A 353 -6.41 18.31 -28.62
CA ARG A 353 -7.18 18.92 -29.73
C ARG A 353 -8.22 17.95 -30.29
N LYS A 354 -7.86 16.69 -30.54
CA LYS A 354 -8.83 15.68 -31.00
C LYS A 354 -9.97 15.48 -29.99
N LYS A 355 -9.67 15.43 -28.69
CA LYS A 355 -10.70 15.30 -27.63
C LYS A 355 -11.63 16.52 -27.55
N LEU A 356 -11.09 17.73 -27.66
CA LEU A 356 -11.88 18.96 -27.72
C LEU A 356 -12.76 19.02 -28.99
N TRP A 357 -12.23 18.58 -30.13
CA TRP A 357 -12.97 18.52 -31.41
C TRP A 357 -14.07 17.45 -31.45
N ILE A 358 -13.92 16.35 -30.70
CA ILE A 358 -14.91 15.25 -30.64
C ILE A 358 -16.07 15.56 -29.67
N GLY A 359 -15.97 16.63 -28.87
CA GLY A 359 -17.08 17.22 -28.10
C GLY A 359 -18.13 16.23 -27.59
N TYR A 360 -17.98 15.77 -26.34
CA TYR A 360 -18.91 14.91 -25.57
C TYR A 360 -18.82 13.38 -25.73
N LEU A 361 -17.83 12.81 -26.42
CA LEU A 361 -17.58 11.36 -26.35
C LEU A 361 -16.17 11.03 -25.83
N SER A 362 -16.15 10.45 -24.62
CA SER A 362 -15.02 9.82 -23.93
C SER A 362 -14.05 10.75 -23.17
N ALA A 363 -14.18 10.72 -21.84
CA ALA A 363 -13.03 10.88 -20.95
C ALA A 363 -13.14 9.86 -19.81
N GLY A 364 -12.95 8.58 -20.15
CA GLY A 364 -12.39 7.67 -19.16
C GLY A 364 -11.06 8.28 -18.71
N LEU A 365 -10.96 8.66 -17.43
CA LEU A 365 -9.67 8.87 -16.79
C LEU A 365 -8.85 7.62 -17.12
N LYS A 366 -7.71 7.78 -17.79
CA LYS A 366 -6.73 6.70 -17.83
C LYS A 366 -6.43 6.42 -16.35
N VAL A 367 -6.94 5.31 -15.82
CA VAL A 367 -6.67 4.89 -14.44
C VAL A 367 -5.21 4.49 -14.43
N PHE A 368 -4.39 5.26 -13.74
CA PHE A 368 -2.95 5.03 -13.75
C PHE A 368 -2.52 4.47 -12.40
N GLY A 369 -1.87 3.30 -12.46
CA GLY A 369 -1.03 2.80 -11.39
C GLY A 369 0.19 3.70 -11.16
N PRO A 370 1.13 3.29 -10.29
CA PRO A 370 2.28 4.12 -9.93
C PRO A 370 3.04 4.56 -11.19
N MET A 371 3.16 5.88 -11.39
CA MET A 371 3.84 6.55 -12.51
C MET A 371 5.32 6.16 -12.71
N ALA A 372 5.84 5.28 -11.86
CA ALA A 372 7.11 4.59 -12.05
C ALA A 372 7.18 3.85 -13.40
N ALA A 373 6.06 3.35 -13.94
CA ALA A 373 6.01 2.50 -15.14
C ALA A 373 6.25 3.20 -16.50
N VAL A 374 6.68 4.47 -16.53
CA VAL A 374 6.93 5.18 -17.80
C VAL A 374 8.41 5.52 -17.92
N GLY A 375 9.13 4.71 -18.71
CA GLY A 375 10.55 4.88 -18.97
C GLY A 375 11.41 3.74 -18.41
N TRP A 376 12.36 4.05 -17.55
CA TRP A 376 13.49 3.19 -17.20
C TRP A 376 13.19 1.80 -16.57
N PRO A 377 12.03 1.49 -15.93
CA PRO A 377 11.83 0.17 -15.33
C PRO A 377 11.90 -1.04 -16.27
N ALA A 378 11.54 -0.87 -17.55
CA ALA A 378 11.68 -1.96 -18.54
C ALA A 378 13.15 -2.21 -18.94
N ALA A 379 14.03 -1.22 -18.75
CA ALA A 379 15.45 -1.29 -19.09
C ALA A 379 16.33 -1.75 -17.91
N LEU A 380 15.86 -1.52 -16.67
CA LEU A 380 16.57 -1.85 -15.43
C LEU A 380 17.05 -3.31 -15.33
N PRO A 381 16.20 -4.33 -15.59
CA PRO A 381 16.61 -5.71 -15.38
C PRO A 381 17.73 -6.13 -16.33
N LEU A 382 17.71 -5.61 -17.57
CA LEU A 382 18.68 -5.95 -18.61
C LEU A 382 20.09 -5.50 -18.30
N ILE A 383 20.27 -4.36 -17.63
CA ILE A 383 21.60 -3.84 -17.28
C ILE A 383 22.08 -4.23 -15.88
N GLY A 384 21.31 -5.06 -15.15
CA GLY A 384 21.73 -5.63 -13.87
C GLY A 384 21.04 -5.06 -12.63
N ALA A 385 19.97 -4.28 -12.79
CA ALA A 385 19.11 -3.87 -11.67
C ALA A 385 17.92 -4.84 -11.53
N SER A 386 18.21 -6.05 -11.04
CA SER A 386 17.31 -7.21 -10.97
C SER A 386 16.93 -7.59 -9.52
N ILE A 387 15.73 -8.13 -9.28
CA ILE A 387 15.01 -8.16 -7.99
C ILE A 387 15.53 -9.20 -6.98
N ALA A 388 16.51 -10.04 -7.31
CA ALA A 388 16.91 -11.11 -6.39
C ALA A 388 18.43 -11.23 -6.24
N ASN A 389 18.89 -10.99 -5.00
CA ASN A 389 20.22 -11.23 -4.41
C ASN A 389 21.19 -10.04 -4.19
N MET A 390 20.80 -8.76 -4.29
CA MET A 390 21.70 -7.63 -3.93
C MET A 390 20.96 -6.50 -3.16
N GLY A 391 20.35 -6.86 -2.02
CA GLY A 391 19.23 -6.17 -1.37
C GLY A 391 19.41 -4.76 -0.77
N LEU A 392 20.48 -4.01 -1.03
CA LEU A 392 20.59 -2.61 -0.55
C LEU A 392 20.55 -1.58 -1.69
N ASN A 393 21.30 -1.81 -2.76
CA ASN A 393 21.36 -0.88 -3.90
C ASN A 393 20.10 -0.93 -4.77
N ILE A 394 19.43 -2.09 -4.82
CA ILE A 394 18.22 -2.31 -5.63
C ILE A 394 16.98 -1.67 -4.98
N ASP A 395 16.86 -1.75 -3.65
CA ASP A 395 15.77 -1.07 -2.92
C ASP A 395 15.87 0.44 -3.15
N GLN A 396 17.07 1.01 -3.09
CA GLN A 396 17.27 2.40 -3.44
C GLN A 396 17.00 2.69 -4.93
N ALA A 397 17.32 1.77 -5.85
CA ALA A 397 17.05 1.92 -7.29
C ALA A 397 15.56 1.93 -7.65
N VAL A 398 14.76 1.14 -6.91
CA VAL A 398 13.34 0.92 -7.18
C VAL A 398 12.45 1.81 -6.28
N ASN A 399 12.77 1.90 -4.99
CA ASN A 399 12.00 2.58 -3.95
C ASN A 399 12.64 3.88 -3.45
N GLY A 400 13.78 4.31 -4.02
CA GLY A 400 14.42 5.57 -3.65
C GLY A 400 13.45 6.75 -3.70
N THR A 401 13.42 7.53 -2.63
CA THR A 401 12.45 8.62 -2.43
C THR A 401 12.71 9.79 -3.38
N THR A 402 13.97 9.95 -3.82
CA THR A 402 14.38 10.94 -4.81
C THR A 402 14.86 10.28 -6.11
N ALA A 403 14.75 11.00 -7.24
CA ALA A 403 15.29 10.52 -8.51
C ALA A 403 16.83 10.32 -8.47
N ALA A 404 17.53 11.12 -7.65
CA ALA A 404 18.96 10.97 -7.40
C ALA A 404 19.30 9.68 -6.63
N GLU A 405 18.51 9.33 -5.61
CA GLU A 405 18.64 8.06 -4.88
C GLU A 405 18.40 6.88 -5.83
N ARG A 406 17.35 6.93 -6.65
CA ARG A 406 17.07 5.87 -7.64
C ARG A 406 18.19 5.69 -8.65
N LYS A 407 18.77 6.78 -9.17
CA LYS A 407 19.94 6.73 -10.06
C LYS A 407 21.19 6.19 -9.35
N THR A 408 21.38 6.52 -8.08
CA THR A 408 22.54 6.06 -7.30
C THR A 408 22.44 4.56 -7.00
N GLY A 409 21.30 4.10 -6.51
CA GLY A 409 21.06 2.68 -6.23
C GLY A 409 21.22 1.81 -7.49
N LEU A 410 20.71 2.32 -8.61
CA LEU A 410 20.89 1.70 -9.92
C LEU A 410 22.36 1.62 -10.34
N ALA A 411 23.09 2.74 -10.27
CA ALA A 411 24.51 2.76 -10.65
C ALA A 411 25.27 1.70 -9.84
N ASN A 412 25.03 1.61 -8.53
CA ASN A 412 25.68 0.63 -7.67
C ASN A 412 25.30 -0.82 -8.01
N ALA A 413 24.04 -1.10 -8.40
CA ALA A 413 23.62 -2.43 -8.83
C ALA A 413 24.34 -2.89 -10.11
N VAL A 414 24.44 -2.00 -11.11
CA VAL A 414 25.15 -2.28 -12.37
C VAL A 414 26.65 -2.48 -12.11
N LEU A 415 27.26 -1.66 -11.24
CA LEU A 415 28.67 -1.75 -10.90
C LEU A 415 29.02 -3.09 -10.24
N ASN A 416 28.19 -3.58 -9.32
CA ASN A 416 28.37 -4.90 -8.71
C ASN A 416 28.29 -6.04 -9.74
N GLY A 417 27.40 -5.94 -10.73
CA GLY A 417 27.31 -6.92 -11.82
C GLY A 417 28.58 -6.99 -12.68
N ILE A 418 29.26 -5.85 -12.87
CA ILE A 418 30.55 -5.77 -13.57
C ILE A 418 31.65 -6.48 -12.77
N GLU A 419 31.64 -6.36 -11.44
CA GLU A 419 32.62 -7.00 -10.55
C GLU A 419 32.52 -8.53 -10.61
N ILE A 420 31.31 -9.10 -10.60
CA ILE A 420 31.11 -10.55 -10.73
C ILE A 420 31.72 -11.10 -12.03
N VAL A 421 31.58 -10.41 -13.16
CA VAL A 421 32.11 -10.91 -14.44
C VAL A 421 33.63 -10.83 -14.53
N LEU A 422 34.23 -9.82 -13.89
CA LEU A 422 35.65 -9.51 -14.03
C LEU A 422 36.52 -10.12 -12.92
N ASP A 423 35.96 -10.40 -11.74
CA ASP A 423 36.70 -10.88 -10.56
C ASP A 423 36.58 -12.41 -10.32
N VAL A 424 35.97 -13.17 -11.24
CA VAL A 424 35.90 -14.65 -11.15
C VAL A 424 37.30 -15.26 -11.29
N PRO A 425 37.79 -16.03 -10.28
CA PRO A 425 39.04 -16.77 -10.42
C PRO A 425 38.89 -17.84 -11.53
N PHE A 426 39.72 -17.72 -12.56
CA PHE A 426 39.80 -18.52 -13.79
C PHE A 426 38.98 -19.83 -13.80
N LEU A 427 37.84 -19.81 -14.52
CA LEU A 427 37.12 -21.00 -14.96
C LEU A 427 37.93 -21.75 -16.04
N ILE A 428 38.92 -22.55 -15.65
CA ILE A 428 39.52 -23.57 -16.54
C ILE A 428 39.81 -24.85 -15.75
N GLY A 429 39.08 -25.91 -16.07
CA GLY A 429 39.48 -27.30 -15.78
C GLY A 429 38.38 -28.17 -15.19
N THR A 430 37.97 -29.20 -15.92
CA THR A 430 37.10 -30.29 -15.48
C THR A 430 37.57 -30.90 -14.14
N GLY A 431 36.77 -30.78 -13.08
CA GLY A 431 36.99 -31.48 -11.81
C GLY A 431 36.47 -30.70 -10.60
N ALA A 432 35.72 -31.38 -9.73
CA ALA A 432 35.05 -30.82 -8.56
C ALA A 432 36.01 -30.22 -7.52
N GLN A 433 35.48 -29.21 -6.79
CA GLN A 433 36.02 -28.48 -5.63
C GLN A 433 36.77 -27.17 -5.92
N LEU A 434 36.12 -26.05 -5.59
CA LEU A 434 36.67 -24.69 -5.53
C LEU A 434 36.75 -24.27 -4.05
N GLU A 435 37.96 -24.01 -3.55
CA GLU A 435 38.21 -23.29 -2.28
C GLU A 435 38.66 -21.86 -2.60
N VAL A 436 38.09 -20.88 -1.90
CA VAL A 436 38.45 -19.45 -1.99
C VAL A 436 39.36 -19.10 -0.81
N GLY A 437 40.54 -18.55 -1.10
CA GLY A 437 41.56 -18.18 -0.09
C GLY A 437 41.43 -16.74 0.43
N PRO A 438 41.99 -16.45 1.63
CA PRO A 438 41.74 -15.24 2.43
C PRO A 438 42.51 -13.97 1.97
N GLN A 439 42.74 -13.79 0.67
CA GLN A 439 43.51 -12.65 0.14
C GLN A 439 42.66 -11.64 -0.67
N VAL A 440 41.34 -11.85 -0.77
CA VAL A 440 40.42 -10.96 -1.51
C VAL A 440 39.86 -9.82 -0.63
N GLU A 441 39.67 -10.07 0.67
CA GLU A 441 39.04 -9.10 1.60
C GLU A 441 39.87 -7.82 1.86
N PHE A 442 41.19 -7.85 1.62
CA PHE A 442 42.05 -6.67 1.83
C PHE A 442 42.09 -5.71 0.62
N ALA A 443 41.73 -6.18 -0.58
CA ALA A 443 41.73 -5.37 -1.79
C ALA A 443 40.36 -4.69 -2.04
N GLU A 444 39.26 -5.36 -1.71
CA GLU A 444 37.90 -4.79 -1.79
C GLU A 444 37.69 -3.61 -0.83
N ALA A 445 38.36 -3.61 0.34
CA ALA A 445 38.23 -2.56 1.34
C ALA A 445 38.91 -1.23 0.94
N GLU A 446 39.96 -1.26 0.10
CA GLU A 446 40.59 -0.05 -0.45
C GLU A 446 39.84 0.46 -1.70
N GLU A 447 39.24 -0.42 -2.52
CA GLU A 447 38.49 -0.02 -3.73
C GLU A 447 37.12 0.63 -3.38
N MET A 448 36.48 0.16 -2.30
CA MET A 448 35.22 0.74 -1.78
C MET A 448 35.38 2.16 -1.22
N ALA A 449 36.58 2.56 -0.79
CA ALA A 449 36.85 3.91 -0.33
C ALA A 449 36.91 4.94 -1.48
N GLY A 450 37.33 4.52 -2.69
CA GLY A 450 37.41 5.38 -3.87
C GLY A 450 36.05 5.65 -4.56
N LEU A 451 35.07 4.76 -4.39
CA LEU A 451 33.73 4.90 -5.00
C LEU A 451 32.86 5.99 -4.33
N VAL A 452 33.17 6.37 -3.09
CA VAL A 452 32.51 7.46 -2.35
C VAL A 452 32.90 8.85 -2.89
N GLU A 453 34.09 8.96 -3.49
CA GLU A 453 34.62 10.23 -4.00
C GLU A 453 33.96 10.66 -5.33
N PHE A 454 33.46 9.71 -6.14
CA PHE A 454 32.81 9.99 -7.44
C PHE A 454 31.30 10.28 -7.36
N THR A 455 30.66 10.05 -6.22
CA THR A 455 29.20 10.19 -6.02
C THR A 455 28.80 11.43 -5.22
N SER A 456 29.77 12.24 -4.79
CA SER A 456 29.56 13.44 -3.98
C SER A 456 29.30 14.68 -4.86
N ALA A 457 28.05 15.19 -4.88
CA ALA A 457 27.63 16.32 -5.72
C ALA A 457 28.11 17.72 -5.27
N ASN A 458 29.12 17.85 -4.39
CA ASN A 458 29.58 19.15 -3.90
C ASN A 458 31.11 19.18 -3.74
N THR A 459 31.85 19.55 -4.79
CA THR A 459 33.20 20.10 -4.65
C THR A 459 33.45 21.14 -5.76
N PRO A 460 33.90 22.38 -5.45
CA PRO A 460 34.17 23.39 -6.46
C PRO A 460 35.44 23.02 -7.24
N LEU A 461 35.31 22.85 -8.57
CA LEU A 461 36.46 22.72 -9.46
C LEU A 461 37.17 24.08 -9.59
N LEU A 462 38.48 24.11 -9.29
CA LEU A 462 39.36 25.24 -9.60
C LEU A 462 39.49 25.44 -11.13
N PRO A 463 39.72 26.67 -11.61
CA PRO A 463 39.67 26.99 -13.03
C PRO A 463 40.93 26.54 -13.79
N PRO A 464 40.83 26.12 -15.06
CA PRO A 464 41.98 25.85 -15.91
C PRO A 464 42.58 27.14 -16.52
N VAL A 465 43.89 27.11 -16.69
CA VAL A 465 44.73 28.12 -17.33
C VAL A 465 44.55 28.12 -18.86
N GLU A 466 44.42 29.31 -19.45
CA GLU A 466 44.46 29.64 -20.90
C GLU A 466 45.86 30.25 -21.26
N PRO A 467 46.27 30.60 -22.52
CA PRO A 467 45.65 30.57 -23.89
C PRO A 467 46.71 30.23 -25.02
N PRO A 468 46.74 30.74 -26.31
CA PRO A 468 45.79 31.25 -27.36
C PRO A 468 46.09 30.67 -28.83
N PRO A 469 45.65 31.24 -30.00
CA PRO A 469 44.29 31.59 -30.53
C PRO A 469 44.04 31.29 -32.07
N ALA A 470 42.86 31.76 -32.56
CA ALA A 470 42.45 32.21 -33.94
C ALA A 470 41.53 31.24 -34.74
N THR A 471 40.42 31.62 -35.41
CA THR A 471 39.90 32.92 -35.90
C THR A 471 38.40 32.80 -36.31
N LEU A 472 37.63 33.88 -36.05
CA LEU A 472 36.42 34.51 -36.67
C LEU A 472 35.71 33.81 -37.86
N VAL A 473 34.38 33.93 -38.10
CA VAL A 473 33.63 35.14 -38.56
C VAL A 473 32.08 34.86 -38.66
N GLU A 474 31.26 35.81 -38.15
CA GLU A 474 29.92 36.40 -38.57
C GLU A 474 28.68 35.52 -38.95
N GLU A 475 27.39 35.93 -38.86
CA GLU A 475 26.62 37.19 -38.63
C GLU A 475 25.14 36.81 -38.28
N ALA A 476 24.43 37.40 -37.29
CA ALA A 476 23.43 38.52 -37.35
C ALA A 476 22.02 38.13 -37.92
N SER A 477 20.82 38.62 -37.53
CA SER A 477 20.29 39.69 -36.66
C SER A 477 18.76 39.50 -36.42
N THR A 478 18.20 39.99 -35.29
CA THR A 478 16.94 40.80 -35.04
C THR A 478 15.65 40.60 -35.90
N GLU A 479 14.40 40.85 -35.51
CA GLU A 479 13.64 41.31 -34.33
C GLU A 479 12.12 41.25 -34.67
N LEU A 480 11.29 41.14 -33.61
CA LEU A 480 9.94 41.71 -33.35
C LEU A 480 8.74 41.70 -34.36
N ALA A 481 7.63 41.15 -33.81
CA ALA A 481 6.34 41.82 -33.49
C ALA A 481 5.13 41.83 -34.44
N ASN A 482 4.04 41.30 -33.87
CA ASN A 482 2.67 41.84 -33.72
C ASN A 482 1.56 41.79 -34.80
N ASP A 483 0.40 41.36 -34.26
CA ASP A 483 -0.98 41.83 -34.44
C ASP A 483 -1.99 41.19 -35.44
N ILE A 484 -2.96 40.52 -34.80
CA ILE A 484 -4.42 40.24 -35.01
C ILE A 484 -5.17 41.10 -36.06
N PRO A 485 -6.25 40.60 -36.74
CA PRO A 485 -7.65 40.61 -36.23
C PRO A 485 -8.55 39.39 -36.67
N ILE A 486 -9.44 38.84 -35.82
CA ILE A 486 -10.93 38.95 -35.73
C ILE A 486 -11.75 38.73 -37.04
N GLU A 487 -12.67 37.73 -37.04
CA GLU A 487 -14.13 37.81 -37.31
C GLU A 487 -14.78 36.47 -37.74
N THR A 488 -15.79 36.02 -36.98
CA THR A 488 -16.91 35.11 -37.32
C THR A 488 -17.97 35.86 -38.19
N PRO A 489 -19.09 35.30 -38.77
CA PRO A 489 -19.99 34.26 -38.20
C PRO A 489 -20.89 33.41 -39.18
N SER A 490 -21.81 32.62 -38.58
CA SER A 490 -23.18 32.24 -39.06
C SER A 490 -23.36 31.33 -40.31
N ALA A 491 -24.41 30.53 -40.54
CA ALA A 491 -25.57 29.98 -39.82
C ALA A 491 -26.33 29.01 -40.78
N THR A 492 -27.31 28.27 -40.23
CA THR A 492 -28.58 27.73 -40.83
C THR A 492 -28.63 26.41 -41.65
N SER A 493 -29.21 25.39 -40.99
CA SER A 493 -30.43 24.59 -41.29
C SER A 493 -30.76 24.00 -42.68
N VAL A 494 -31.33 22.77 -42.68
CA VAL A 494 -32.74 22.45 -43.08
C VAL A 494 -33.01 20.91 -43.10
N GLN A 495 -34.06 20.50 -42.35
CA GLN A 495 -35.17 19.52 -42.58
C GLN A 495 -34.96 18.21 -43.36
N ALA A 496 -35.77 17.14 -43.27
CA ALA A 496 -36.79 16.57 -42.37
C ALA A 496 -37.38 15.33 -43.12
N SER A 497 -38.15 14.46 -42.41
CA SER A 497 -39.35 13.69 -42.87
C SER A 497 -39.34 12.22 -42.38
N THR A 498 -40.06 11.87 -41.29
CA THR A 498 -41.47 11.40 -41.15
C THR A 498 -41.72 9.91 -41.43
N THR A 499 -42.29 9.19 -40.44
CA THR A 499 -43.63 8.56 -40.55
C THR A 499 -44.14 8.06 -39.18
N ALA A 500 -45.46 8.04 -39.03
CA ALA A 500 -46.22 7.83 -37.79
C ALA A 500 -46.96 6.47 -37.77
N ALA A 501 -47.28 5.96 -36.58
CA ALA A 501 -48.48 5.14 -36.29
C ALA A 501 -48.77 5.09 -34.78
N ALA A 502 -50.06 5.13 -34.42
CA ALA A 502 -50.60 5.31 -33.06
C ALA A 502 -51.11 3.99 -32.42
N GLN A 503 -51.12 3.90 -31.08
CA GLN A 503 -52.07 3.09 -30.29
C GLN A 503 -52.19 3.62 -28.83
N GLN A 504 -53.42 3.55 -28.29
CA GLN A 504 -53.90 4.12 -27.02
C GLN A 504 -53.23 3.51 -25.78
N GLY A 505 -52.92 4.35 -24.78
CA GLY A 505 -52.23 3.98 -23.54
C GLY A 505 -53.10 4.04 -22.26
N PRO A 506 -52.62 3.43 -21.16
CA PRO A 506 -53.33 3.31 -19.87
C PRO A 506 -53.39 4.62 -19.07
N SER A 507 -54.48 4.83 -18.33
CA SER A 507 -54.74 6.02 -17.50
C SER A 507 -53.77 6.12 -16.31
N VAL A 508 -53.20 7.31 -16.11
CA VAL A 508 -52.22 7.60 -15.06
C VAL A 508 -52.94 8.07 -13.79
N PRO A 509 -52.59 7.60 -12.58
CA PRO A 509 -53.23 8.04 -11.33
C PRO A 509 -53.03 9.54 -11.04
N GLY A 510 -53.93 10.17 -10.28
CA GLY A 510 -53.85 11.59 -9.90
C GLY A 510 -52.70 11.94 -8.93
N ILE A 511 -52.39 13.23 -8.77
CA ILE A 511 -51.34 13.73 -7.86
C ILE A 511 -51.88 13.74 -6.41
N PRO A 512 -51.18 13.16 -5.42
CA PRO A 512 -51.62 13.17 -4.02
C PRO A 512 -51.64 14.60 -3.42
N ALA A 513 -52.64 14.90 -2.58
CA ALA A 513 -52.83 16.24 -2.00
C ALA A 513 -51.62 16.80 -1.22
N ARG A 514 -50.78 15.93 -0.64
CA ARG A 514 -49.54 16.30 0.06
C ARG A 514 -48.49 17.02 -0.81
N TYR A 515 -48.63 16.98 -2.13
CA TYR A 515 -47.74 17.67 -3.07
C TYR A 515 -48.21 19.09 -3.42
N ARG A 516 -49.40 19.50 -2.97
CA ARG A 516 -49.94 20.84 -3.26
C ARG A 516 -49.05 21.92 -2.65
N CYS A 517 -48.82 22.96 -3.43
CA CYS A 517 -48.17 24.18 -3.04
C CYS A 517 -49.17 25.07 -2.27
N ASN A 518 -48.72 25.70 -1.18
CA ASN A 518 -49.53 26.60 -0.37
C ASN A 518 -49.36 28.08 -0.77
N GLU A 519 -48.65 28.38 -1.87
CA GLU A 519 -48.35 29.73 -2.32
C GLU A 519 -49.41 30.25 -3.31
N VAL A 520 -49.73 31.54 -3.22
CA VAL A 520 -50.65 32.21 -4.16
C VAL A 520 -49.88 32.60 -5.42
N LEU A 521 -50.14 31.89 -6.52
CA LEU A 521 -49.48 32.16 -7.80
C LEU A 521 -50.03 33.47 -8.40
N VAL A 522 -49.18 34.50 -8.50
CA VAL A 522 -49.51 35.80 -9.11
C VAL A 522 -49.44 35.71 -10.64
N SER A 523 -50.46 36.21 -11.33
CA SER A 523 -50.64 36.11 -12.80
C SER A 523 -49.45 36.63 -13.61
N ASP A 524 -48.73 37.63 -13.07
CA ASP A 524 -47.64 38.33 -13.77
C ASP A 524 -46.29 37.58 -13.68
N ALA A 525 -46.22 36.48 -12.90
CA ALA A 525 -45.01 35.67 -12.71
C ALA A 525 -44.96 34.40 -13.59
N VAL A 526 -45.93 34.22 -14.50
CA VAL A 526 -45.98 33.07 -15.42
C VAL A 526 -45.16 33.33 -16.69
N GLU A 527 -44.25 32.42 -16.99
CA GLU A 527 -43.41 32.53 -18.17
C GLU A 527 -44.19 32.14 -19.43
N SER A 528 -44.49 33.15 -20.25
CA SER A 528 -45.33 33.01 -21.46
C SER A 528 -44.51 32.85 -22.75
N ALA A 529 -43.19 32.82 -22.64
CA ALA A 529 -42.29 32.65 -23.78
C ALA A 529 -42.30 31.17 -24.22
N PRO A 530 -42.47 30.87 -25.53
CA PRO A 530 -42.50 29.50 -26.03
C PRO A 530 -41.15 28.82 -25.78
N GLY A 531 -41.16 27.67 -25.10
CA GLY A 531 -39.93 26.95 -24.75
C GLY A 531 -40.02 26.16 -23.45
N LYS A 532 -38.85 25.75 -22.91
CA LYS A 532 -38.71 24.85 -21.75
C LYS A 532 -39.45 25.32 -20.48
N PHE A 533 -39.67 26.62 -20.32
CA PHE A 533 -40.29 27.23 -19.14
C PHE A 533 -41.73 27.69 -19.38
N GLU A 534 -42.30 27.39 -20.55
CA GLU A 534 -43.65 27.83 -20.90
C GLU A 534 -44.69 27.33 -19.90
N GLY A 535 -45.45 28.26 -19.32
CA GLY A 535 -46.47 27.97 -18.31
C GLY A 535 -45.96 27.65 -16.91
N ILE A 536 -44.69 27.95 -16.60
CA ILE A 536 -44.09 27.81 -15.25
C ILE A 536 -44.13 29.15 -14.52
N TYR A 537 -44.45 29.11 -13.23
CA TYR A 537 -44.37 30.24 -12.32
C TYR A 537 -43.01 30.24 -11.62
N ARG A 538 -42.30 31.37 -11.69
CA ARG A 538 -41.05 31.56 -10.93
C ARG A 538 -41.38 32.13 -9.55
N LEU A 539 -40.81 31.53 -8.52
CA LEU A 539 -41.01 31.91 -7.12
C LEU A 539 -39.70 32.46 -6.54
N ASP A 540 -39.79 33.42 -5.62
CA ASP A 540 -38.63 34.04 -4.96
C ASP A 540 -38.04 33.18 -3.81
N LYS A 541 -38.35 31.88 -3.76
CA LYS A 541 -37.94 30.91 -2.71
C LYS A 541 -37.61 29.54 -3.32
N GLU A 542 -36.93 28.67 -2.59
CA GLU A 542 -36.68 27.27 -2.98
C GLU A 542 -37.83 26.35 -2.55
N PRO A 543 -38.41 25.51 -3.44
CA PRO A 543 -38.08 25.35 -4.85
C PRO A 543 -38.56 26.51 -5.74
N ARG A 544 -37.70 26.98 -6.65
CA ARG A 544 -37.91 28.20 -7.46
C ARG A 544 -39.00 28.14 -8.52
N TYR A 545 -39.61 26.98 -8.74
CA TYR A 545 -40.54 26.76 -9.84
C TYR A 545 -41.80 26.06 -9.37
N ALA A 546 -42.94 26.54 -9.85
CA ALA A 546 -44.25 25.93 -9.64
C ALA A 546 -45.06 25.90 -10.94
N ILE A 547 -46.00 24.97 -11.03
CA ILE A 547 -46.98 24.91 -12.13
C ILE A 547 -48.38 24.84 -11.58
N ARG A 548 -49.35 25.19 -12.41
CA ARG A 548 -50.77 24.98 -12.13
C ARG A 548 -51.29 23.83 -12.98
N ILE A 549 -51.79 22.78 -12.33
CA ILE A 549 -52.52 21.68 -12.99
C ILE A 549 -53.96 21.79 -12.50
N ASP A 550 -54.88 21.98 -13.45
CA ASP A 550 -56.26 22.37 -13.19
C ASP A 550 -56.33 23.69 -12.38
N ASP A 551 -56.75 23.64 -11.11
CA ASP A 551 -56.87 24.80 -10.20
C ASP A 551 -55.91 24.73 -8.99
N ASP A 552 -55.06 23.70 -8.90
CA ASP A 552 -54.11 23.52 -7.80
C ASP A 552 -52.67 23.84 -8.24
N ALA A 553 -51.91 24.48 -7.36
CA ALA A 553 -50.49 24.77 -7.55
C ALA A 553 -49.60 23.62 -7.03
N TYR A 554 -48.49 23.32 -7.70
CA TYR A 554 -47.53 22.29 -7.31
C TYR A 554 -46.08 22.77 -7.53
N TYR A 555 -45.17 22.46 -6.61
CA TYR A 555 -43.74 22.70 -6.83
C TYR A 555 -43.18 21.72 -7.86
N VAL A 556 -42.35 22.21 -8.78
CA VAL A 556 -41.72 21.39 -9.81
C VAL A 556 -40.22 21.58 -9.85
N HIS A 557 -39.53 20.52 -10.26
CA HIS A 557 -38.11 20.53 -10.53
C HIS A 557 -37.84 19.94 -11.92
N TYR A 558 -36.84 20.47 -12.62
CA TYR A 558 -36.44 19.98 -13.92
C TYR A 558 -35.32 18.96 -13.76
N PHE A 559 -35.57 17.72 -14.17
CA PHE A 559 -34.56 16.68 -14.19
C PHE A 559 -33.96 16.60 -15.59
N ALA A 560 -32.67 16.96 -15.71
CA ALA A 560 -31.94 16.86 -16.97
C ALA A 560 -31.65 15.38 -17.28
N ASP A 561 -31.94 14.96 -18.51
CA ASP A 561 -31.54 13.65 -19.02
C ASP A 561 -30.41 13.84 -20.06
N SER A 562 -29.55 12.83 -20.22
CA SER A 562 -28.32 12.91 -21.00
C SER A 562 -28.52 12.96 -22.53
N GLU A 563 -29.76 12.84 -23.02
CA GLU A 563 -30.13 12.88 -24.45
C GLU A 563 -31.06 14.07 -24.80
N GLU A 564 -30.71 15.27 -24.33
CA GLU A 564 -31.34 16.57 -24.67
C GLU A 564 -32.86 16.76 -24.42
N SER A 565 -33.60 15.78 -23.90
CA SER A 565 -34.99 15.97 -23.45
C SER A 565 -35.16 15.66 -21.96
N GLY A 566 -34.65 16.52 -21.09
CA GLY A 566 -35.01 16.48 -19.67
C GLY A 566 -36.49 16.78 -19.46
N HIS A 567 -37.04 16.37 -18.30
CA HIS A 567 -38.46 16.48 -18.01
C HIS A 567 -38.71 17.24 -16.70
N TRP A 568 -39.85 17.91 -16.64
CA TRP A 568 -40.34 18.50 -15.39
C TRP A 568 -41.03 17.42 -14.56
N ALA A 569 -40.89 17.48 -13.24
CA ALA A 569 -41.62 16.62 -12.33
C ALA A 569 -42.08 17.40 -11.09
N VAL A 570 -43.28 17.08 -10.60
CA VAL A 570 -43.80 17.58 -9.33
C VAL A 570 -43.05 16.91 -8.19
N VAL A 571 -42.54 17.72 -7.27
CA VAL A 571 -41.68 17.27 -6.16
C VAL A 571 -42.37 17.45 -4.80
N ASN A 572 -41.98 16.63 -3.82
CA ASN A 572 -42.52 16.74 -2.47
C ASN A 572 -41.96 18.02 -1.82
N PRO A 573 -42.80 18.93 -1.29
CA PRO A 573 -42.34 20.16 -0.64
C PRO A 573 -41.33 19.92 0.51
N GLU A 574 -41.44 18.80 1.23
CA GLU A 574 -40.53 18.46 2.34
C GLU A 574 -39.17 17.91 1.87
N ARG A 575 -39.07 17.42 0.63
CA ARG A 575 -37.87 16.80 0.07
C ARG A 575 -37.74 17.07 -1.44
N PRO A 576 -37.52 18.31 -1.86
CA PRO A 576 -37.63 18.72 -3.27
C PRO A 576 -36.55 18.14 -4.20
N ASN A 577 -35.40 17.71 -3.66
CA ASN A 577 -34.26 17.22 -4.44
C ASN A 577 -34.24 15.68 -4.60
N GLN A 578 -35.24 14.95 -4.10
CA GLN A 578 -35.26 13.48 -4.18
C GLN A 578 -35.98 12.99 -5.44
N PHE A 579 -35.21 12.40 -6.34
CA PHE A 579 -35.72 11.80 -7.59
C PHE A 579 -36.73 10.66 -7.35
N ALA A 580 -36.51 9.84 -6.32
CA ALA A 580 -37.27 8.61 -6.03
C ALA A 580 -38.78 8.83 -5.78
N TYR A 581 -39.20 10.07 -5.49
CA TYR A 581 -40.60 10.43 -5.22
C TYR A 581 -41.14 11.51 -6.16
N SER A 582 -40.40 11.86 -7.21
CA SER A 582 -40.82 12.86 -8.20
C SER A 582 -41.90 12.30 -9.14
N LEU A 583 -42.86 13.15 -9.52
CA LEU A 583 -44.00 12.79 -10.38
C LEU A 583 -43.86 13.51 -11.74
N PRO A 584 -43.45 12.84 -12.81
CA PRO A 584 -43.20 13.48 -14.11
C PRO A 584 -44.44 14.16 -14.70
N VAL A 585 -44.24 15.35 -15.28
CA VAL A 585 -45.26 16.19 -15.90
C VAL A 585 -44.75 16.76 -17.23
N ARG A 586 -45.66 17.05 -18.16
CA ARG A 586 -45.35 17.69 -19.45
C ARG A 586 -46.33 18.81 -19.74
N PHE A 587 -45.90 19.81 -20.49
CA PHE A 587 -46.80 20.83 -21.04
C PHE A 587 -47.42 20.31 -22.34
N GLY A 588 -48.74 20.15 -22.36
CA GLY A 588 -49.48 19.62 -23.50
C GLY A 588 -49.77 20.68 -24.56
N ALA A 589 -50.02 20.26 -25.81
CA ALA A 589 -50.32 21.16 -26.94
C ALA A 589 -51.58 22.03 -26.76
N GLY A 590 -52.41 21.76 -25.74
CA GLY A 590 -53.57 22.58 -25.35
C GLY A 590 -53.27 23.71 -24.36
N GLY A 591 -51.99 23.99 -24.05
CA GLY A 591 -51.59 25.05 -23.13
C GLY A 591 -51.81 24.73 -21.64
N LYS A 592 -51.82 23.43 -21.28
CA LYS A 592 -52.02 22.95 -19.90
C LYS A 592 -50.98 21.89 -19.53
N TRP A 593 -50.58 21.87 -18.25
CA TRP A 593 -49.70 20.84 -17.69
C TRP A 593 -50.47 19.54 -17.40
N GLU A 594 -49.89 18.41 -17.79
CA GLU A 594 -50.48 17.08 -17.61
C GLU A 594 -49.46 16.09 -17.00
N ARG A 595 -49.93 15.14 -16.19
CA ARG A 595 -49.10 14.11 -15.54
C ARG A 595 -48.83 12.95 -16.50
N ILE A 596 -47.58 12.47 -16.54
CA ILE A 596 -47.18 11.32 -17.39
C ILE A 596 -46.75 10.11 -16.53
N PRO A 597 -46.79 8.88 -17.08
CA PRO A 597 -46.34 7.69 -16.38
C PRO A 597 -44.85 7.78 -16.01
N ALA A 598 -44.46 7.19 -14.87
CA ALA A 598 -43.05 7.17 -14.45
C ALA A 598 -42.19 6.37 -15.46
N LEU A 599 -41.12 6.98 -15.95
CA LEU A 599 -40.12 6.35 -16.82
C LEU A 599 -39.35 5.31 -15.99
N ARG A 600 -39.73 4.03 -16.09
CA ARG A 600 -38.97 2.92 -15.49
C ARG A 600 -37.94 2.41 -16.47
N LEU A 601 -36.69 2.25 -16.02
CA LEU A 601 -35.63 1.52 -16.70
C LEU A 601 -36.10 0.08 -17.01
N ARG A 602 -36.13 -0.29 -18.29
CA ARG A 602 -36.33 -1.68 -18.73
C ARG A 602 -34.97 -2.32 -19.05
N GLY A 603 -34.43 -3.04 -18.08
CA GLY A 603 -33.29 -3.95 -18.25
C GLY A 603 -33.29 -4.95 -17.09
N GLY A 604 -33.80 -6.16 -17.34
CA GLY A 604 -34.22 -7.11 -16.30
C GLY A 604 -33.13 -8.03 -15.77
N GLY A 605 -33.11 -8.21 -14.45
CA GLY A 605 -32.77 -9.48 -13.82
C GLY A 605 -33.99 -10.41 -13.83
N GLN A 606 -33.80 -11.66 -14.21
CA GLN A 606 -34.81 -12.71 -14.08
C GLN A 606 -35.02 -13.05 -12.60
N CYS A 607 -36.23 -12.87 -12.09
CA CYS A 607 -36.82 -13.71 -11.05
C CYS A 607 -38.35 -13.62 -11.19
N VAL A 608 -38.94 -14.73 -11.65
CA VAL A 608 -40.38 -14.88 -11.83
C VAL A 608 -40.99 -15.35 -10.51
N GLY A 609 -41.97 -14.59 -10.00
CA GLY A 609 -43.11 -15.15 -9.26
C GLY A 609 -43.06 -15.15 -7.73
N LYS A 610 -43.57 -14.08 -7.10
CA LYS A 610 -44.80 -14.07 -6.27
C LYS A 610 -45.00 -12.70 -5.62
N SER A 611 -46.23 -12.22 -5.66
CA SER A 611 -46.70 -10.96 -5.07
C SER A 611 -47.00 -11.11 -3.58
N CYS A 612 -46.51 -10.20 -2.74
CA CYS A 612 -47.04 -9.96 -1.40
C CYS A 612 -47.20 -8.44 -1.18
N THR A 613 -48.46 -8.03 -1.09
CA THR A 613 -48.98 -6.75 -0.63
C THR A 613 -48.85 -6.63 0.89
N LEU A 614 -48.66 -5.41 1.40
CA LEU A 614 -48.83 -5.08 2.82
C LEU A 614 -49.93 -4.02 2.92
N ASP A 615 -51.03 -4.43 3.54
CA ASP A 615 -52.15 -3.60 3.96
C ASP A 615 -51.76 -2.75 5.17
N ILE A 616 -52.19 -1.48 5.20
CA ILE A 616 -52.22 -0.66 6.43
C ILE A 616 -53.64 -0.17 6.60
N GLU A 617 -54.33 -0.74 7.58
CA GLU A 617 -55.62 -0.26 8.09
C GLU A 617 -55.46 1.10 8.76
N THR A 618 -56.41 1.98 8.48
CA THR A 618 -56.54 3.32 9.06
C THR A 618 -57.85 3.36 9.83
N THR A 619 -57.83 3.82 11.08
CA THR A 619 -59.05 4.32 11.74
C THR A 619 -58.71 5.58 12.55
N PRO A 620 -59.42 6.70 12.34
CA PRO A 620 -59.16 7.97 13.00
C PRO A 620 -60.20 8.28 14.10
N GLU A 621 -59.84 9.09 15.09
CA GLU A 621 -60.80 9.96 15.78
C GLU A 621 -60.19 11.35 16.09
N PRO A 622 -61.00 12.43 16.03
CA PRO A 622 -60.52 13.82 16.10
C PRO A 622 -60.89 14.52 17.42
N SER A 623 -60.18 15.59 17.77
CA SER A 623 -60.74 16.75 18.49
C SER A 623 -59.81 17.97 18.47
N THR A 624 -60.39 19.09 18.09
CA THR A 624 -59.87 20.46 18.04
C THR A 624 -59.78 21.11 19.42
N THR A 625 -58.76 21.95 19.68
CA THR A 625 -58.86 23.33 20.25
C THR A 625 -57.48 23.98 20.44
N THR A 626 -57.42 25.28 20.18
CA THR A 626 -56.30 26.23 20.30
C THR A 626 -56.44 27.03 21.62
N PRO A 627 -55.55 27.99 21.99
CA PRO A 627 -54.14 27.96 22.43
C PRO A 627 -53.94 28.46 23.90
N SER A 628 -52.76 28.27 24.52
CA SER A 628 -52.11 29.29 25.39
C SER A 628 -50.80 28.84 26.04
N ALA A 629 -50.00 29.84 26.40
CA ALA A 629 -48.64 29.85 26.92
C ALA A 629 -48.44 29.12 28.25
N GLU A 630 -47.27 28.50 28.42
CA GLU A 630 -46.32 28.75 29.52
C GLU A 630 -45.06 27.89 29.33
N LEU A 631 -43.90 28.52 29.51
CA LEU A 631 -42.58 27.89 29.49
C LEU A 631 -42.46 26.91 30.66
N HIS A 632 -42.32 25.61 30.37
CA HIS A 632 -41.79 24.63 31.31
C HIS A 632 -40.43 24.13 30.80
N LEU A 633 -39.40 24.31 31.65
CA LEU A 633 -38.13 23.60 31.51
C LEU A 633 -38.41 22.09 31.45
N VAL A 634 -38.06 21.47 30.33
CA VAL A 634 -38.04 20.01 30.20
C VAL A 634 -36.69 19.52 30.74
N GLU A 635 -36.73 18.75 31.82
CA GLU A 635 -35.62 17.91 32.25
C GLU A 635 -35.15 16.99 31.09
N PRO A 636 -33.84 16.73 30.96
CA PRO A 636 -33.35 15.92 29.87
C PRO A 636 -33.89 14.49 29.97
N VAL A 637 -34.60 14.07 28.92
CA VAL A 637 -34.96 12.67 28.67
C VAL A 637 -33.65 11.85 28.62
N PRO A 638 -33.53 10.71 29.32
CA PRO A 638 -32.34 9.88 29.27
C PRO A 638 -32.11 9.41 27.83
N GLY A 639 -30.90 9.70 27.31
CA GLY A 639 -30.53 9.42 25.93
C GLY A 639 -30.60 7.93 25.64
N SER A 640 -31.28 7.56 24.55
CA SER A 640 -31.15 6.22 23.98
C SER A 640 -29.69 5.98 23.63
N ALA A 641 -29.11 4.91 24.18
CA ALA A 641 -27.73 4.52 23.91
C ALA A 641 -27.54 4.33 22.40
N ARG A 642 -26.58 5.06 21.82
CA ARG A 642 -26.20 4.84 20.42
C ARG A 642 -25.63 3.42 20.30
N PRO A 643 -26.02 2.64 19.27
CA PRO A 643 -25.47 1.32 19.08
C PRO A 643 -23.97 1.40 18.77
N LEU A 644 -23.17 0.58 19.48
CA LEU A 644 -21.74 0.45 19.25
C LEU A 644 -21.48 -0.09 17.84
N ARG A 645 -20.52 0.52 17.14
CA ARG A 645 -20.13 0.15 15.77
C ARG A 645 -18.81 -0.61 15.77
N LEU A 646 -18.69 -1.57 14.86
CA LEU A 646 -17.45 -2.34 14.68
C LEU A 646 -16.37 -1.48 14.01
N VAL A 647 -15.18 -1.50 14.61
CA VAL A 647 -14.00 -0.78 14.12
C VAL A 647 -13.29 -1.53 12.99
N THR A 648 -13.22 -2.86 13.10
CA THR A 648 -12.57 -3.74 12.12
C THR A 648 -13.60 -4.70 11.48
N PRO A 649 -14.52 -4.17 10.66
CA PRO A 649 -15.54 -5.01 10.04
C PRO A 649 -14.96 -5.90 8.94
N LEU A 650 -15.45 -7.14 8.87
CA LEU A 650 -15.03 -8.17 7.92
C LEU A 650 -15.70 -7.99 6.53
N HIS A 651 -15.46 -6.87 5.85
CA HIS A 651 -16.05 -6.59 4.51
C HIS A 651 -15.40 -7.36 3.36
N ASP A 652 -14.26 -7.96 3.66
CA ASP A 652 -13.22 -8.31 2.71
C ASP A 652 -13.12 -9.83 2.49
N VAL A 653 -13.98 -10.61 3.16
CA VAL A 653 -13.98 -12.07 3.19
C VAL A 653 -15.11 -12.63 2.32
N MET A 654 -15.16 -12.21 1.06
CA MET A 654 -16.20 -12.63 0.12
C MET A 654 -16.04 -14.11 -0.25
N GLY A 655 -17.11 -14.90 -0.07
CA GLY A 655 -17.17 -16.31 -0.51
C GLY A 655 -16.66 -17.37 0.48
N MET A 656 -16.26 -16.99 1.71
CA MET A 656 -15.91 -17.94 2.76
C MET A 656 -17.10 -18.24 3.69
N ASP A 657 -17.12 -19.44 4.27
CA ASP A 657 -18.04 -19.77 5.36
C ASP A 657 -17.65 -18.98 6.62
N MET A 658 -18.36 -17.89 6.88
CA MET A 658 -18.13 -17.01 8.02
C MET A 658 -18.30 -17.71 9.37
N ALA A 659 -19.13 -18.73 9.47
CA ALA A 659 -19.30 -19.49 10.71
C ALA A 659 -18.10 -20.38 10.96
N ALA A 660 -17.63 -21.12 9.95
CA ALA A 660 -16.41 -21.91 10.03
C ALA A 660 -15.19 -21.00 10.29
N LEU A 661 -15.13 -19.85 9.64
CA LEU A 661 -14.05 -18.90 9.81
C LEU A 661 -14.04 -18.28 11.22
N LYS A 662 -15.20 -17.87 11.75
CA LYS A 662 -15.31 -17.39 13.15
C LYS A 662 -14.82 -18.45 14.13
N ARG A 663 -15.23 -19.72 13.95
CA ARG A 663 -14.79 -20.84 14.79
C ARG A 663 -13.28 -21.04 14.74
N TRP A 664 -12.71 -21.06 13.53
CA TRP A 664 -11.27 -21.15 13.35
C TRP A 664 -10.56 -19.97 14.01
N ALA A 665 -10.98 -18.74 13.74
CA ALA A 665 -10.40 -17.49 14.26
C ALA A 665 -10.39 -17.48 15.80
N MET A 666 -11.51 -17.84 16.43
CA MET A 666 -11.72 -17.82 17.87
C MET A 666 -11.37 -19.13 18.59
N ASN A 667 -10.70 -20.09 17.94
CA ASN A 667 -10.34 -21.39 18.53
C ASN A 667 -11.55 -22.15 19.13
N LEU A 668 -12.72 -22.06 18.49
CA LEU A 668 -13.93 -22.70 18.98
C LEU A 668 -13.96 -24.19 18.56
N PRO A 669 -14.57 -25.08 19.37
CA PRO A 669 -14.74 -26.49 19.02
C PRO A 669 -15.52 -26.67 17.71
N GLU A 670 -15.01 -27.55 16.84
CA GLU A 670 -15.64 -27.92 15.57
C GLU A 670 -16.81 -28.88 15.81
N THR A 671 -18.02 -28.50 15.39
CA THR A 671 -19.15 -29.42 15.23
C THR A 671 -19.20 -29.87 13.78
N PHE A 672 -18.42 -30.90 13.43
CA PHE A 672 -18.51 -31.50 12.10
C PHE A 672 -19.83 -32.25 11.95
N ALA A 673 -20.83 -31.59 11.35
CA ALA A 673 -21.73 -32.31 10.45
C ALA A 673 -21.05 -32.30 9.08
N THR A 674 -20.45 -33.44 8.72
CA THR A 674 -19.91 -33.73 7.39
C THR A 674 -20.89 -33.28 6.29
N LEU A 675 -20.48 -32.33 5.46
CA LEU A 675 -20.97 -32.20 4.09
C LEU A 675 -19.88 -32.71 3.16
N PRO A 676 -20.09 -33.83 2.44
CA PRO A 676 -19.15 -34.28 1.44
C PRO A 676 -19.32 -33.42 0.18
N SER A 677 -18.49 -32.40 0.00
CA SER A 677 -18.33 -31.77 -1.31
C SER A 677 -17.26 -32.54 -2.08
N ALA A 678 -17.72 -33.48 -2.89
CA ALA A 678 -16.90 -34.23 -3.84
C ALA A 678 -16.55 -33.33 -5.04
N ALA A 679 -15.52 -32.50 -4.91
CA ALA A 679 -14.70 -31.95 -6.00
C ALA A 679 -13.72 -30.94 -5.38
N HIS A 680 -12.44 -31.01 -5.75
CA HIS A 680 -11.27 -30.24 -5.28
C HIS A 680 -10.48 -30.93 -4.15
N GLY A 681 -9.20 -31.19 -4.44
CA GLY A 681 -8.29 -31.98 -3.61
C GLY A 681 -8.17 -31.47 -2.17
N ASN A 682 -8.19 -32.43 -1.24
CA ASN A 682 -8.17 -32.24 0.21
C ASN A 682 -7.02 -31.37 0.71
N ARG A 683 -7.25 -30.06 0.92
CA ARG A 683 -6.57 -29.29 1.97
C ARG A 683 -7.57 -29.07 3.11
N PRO A 684 -7.15 -29.28 4.39
CA PRO A 684 -7.98 -28.90 5.53
C PRO A 684 -8.42 -27.43 5.44
N ILE A 685 -9.70 -27.14 5.72
CA ILE A 685 -10.25 -25.77 5.68
C ILE A 685 -9.41 -24.78 6.52
N ALA A 686 -8.87 -25.25 7.64
CA ALA A 686 -7.97 -24.47 8.50
C ALA A 686 -6.68 -24.00 7.78
N GLU A 687 -6.14 -24.77 6.83
CA GLU A 687 -4.96 -24.37 6.05
C GLU A 687 -5.32 -23.29 5.03
N VAL A 688 -6.52 -23.35 4.45
CA VAL A 688 -7.02 -22.32 3.52
C VAL A 688 -7.13 -20.97 4.24
N PHE A 689 -7.73 -20.97 5.44
CA PHE A 689 -7.79 -19.77 6.26
C PHE A 689 -6.40 -19.28 6.68
N ALA A 690 -5.52 -20.18 7.12
CA ALA A 690 -4.15 -19.80 7.50
C ALA A 690 -3.36 -19.16 6.35
N ALA A 691 -3.50 -19.66 5.12
CA ALA A 691 -2.88 -19.07 3.93
C ALA A 691 -3.42 -17.67 3.64
N TYR A 692 -4.75 -17.53 3.60
CA TYR A 692 -5.41 -16.25 3.33
C TYR A 692 -5.04 -15.16 4.35
N PHE A 693 -5.07 -15.49 5.64
CA PHE A 693 -4.67 -14.56 6.70
C PHE A 693 -3.15 -14.32 6.73
N GLY A 694 -2.35 -15.23 6.18
CA GLY A 694 -0.90 -15.06 5.97
C GLY A 694 -0.57 -13.97 4.95
N GLU A 695 -1.25 -13.95 3.80
CA GLU A 695 -1.09 -12.90 2.78
C GLU A 695 -1.49 -11.52 3.33
N ARG A 696 -2.63 -11.45 4.01
CA ARG A 696 -3.09 -10.20 4.65
C ARG A 696 -2.15 -9.70 5.74
N ARG A 697 -1.49 -10.60 6.47
CA ARG A 697 -0.45 -10.21 7.43
C ARG A 697 0.73 -9.51 6.76
N ALA A 698 1.14 -9.97 5.57
CA ALA A 698 2.21 -9.33 4.81
C ALA A 698 1.82 -7.91 4.37
N ILE A 699 0.58 -7.72 3.93
CA ILE A 699 0.03 -6.38 3.61
C ILE A 699 0.05 -5.48 4.85
N LEU A 700 -0.48 -5.96 5.99
CA LEU A 700 -0.49 -5.20 7.24
C LEU A 700 0.93 -4.80 7.71
N LEU A 701 1.91 -5.69 7.52
CA LEU A 701 3.31 -5.42 7.84
C LEU A 701 3.91 -4.36 6.90
N ASN A 702 3.64 -4.43 5.60
CA ASN A 702 4.12 -3.44 4.64
C ASN A 702 3.52 -2.05 4.92
N GLU A 703 2.22 -1.96 5.22
CA GLU A 703 1.56 -0.72 5.65
C GLU A 703 2.18 -0.15 6.93
N ALA A 704 2.59 -1.01 7.87
CA ALA A 704 3.29 -0.57 9.08
C ALA A 704 4.70 -0.04 8.75
N LYS A 705 5.43 -0.71 7.85
CA LYS A 705 6.76 -0.28 7.39
C LYS A 705 6.70 1.08 6.70
N GLU A 706 5.77 1.23 5.76
CA GLU A 706 5.51 2.49 5.06
C GLU A 706 5.17 3.62 6.05
N PHE A 707 4.19 3.38 6.95
CA PHE A 707 3.80 4.36 7.96
C PHE A 707 4.97 4.88 8.79
N TYR A 708 5.83 4.00 9.30
CA TYR A 708 6.97 4.41 10.12
C TYR A 708 8.10 5.05 9.29
N SER A 709 8.24 4.72 8.01
CA SER A 709 9.19 5.40 7.11
C SER A 709 8.78 6.84 6.79
N GLU A 710 7.49 7.12 6.73
CA GLU A 710 6.92 8.45 6.44
C GLU A 710 6.57 9.24 7.70
N LEU A 711 6.65 8.62 8.89
CA LEU A 711 6.21 9.22 10.14
C LEU A 711 7.03 10.47 10.49
N ASN A 712 6.39 11.63 10.38
CA ASN A 712 6.94 12.86 10.93
C ASN A 712 6.62 12.98 12.43
N TRP A 713 7.64 12.95 13.27
CA TRP A 713 7.53 12.97 14.73
C TRP A 713 6.88 14.25 15.26
N THR A 714 6.92 15.34 14.50
CA THR A 714 6.27 16.61 14.89
C THR A 714 4.75 16.52 14.87
N ASN A 715 4.17 15.51 14.20
CA ASN A 715 2.72 15.32 14.11
C ASN A 715 2.15 14.48 15.27
N LEU A 716 3.00 14.01 16.18
CA LEU A 716 2.57 13.26 17.35
C LEU A 716 1.93 14.20 18.39
N PRO A 717 0.90 13.73 19.13
CA PRO A 717 0.28 14.54 20.18
C PRO A 717 1.30 14.93 21.26
N ALA A 718 1.04 16.09 21.89
CA ALA A 718 1.84 16.56 23.01
C ALA A 718 1.83 15.55 24.16
N ARG A 719 3.00 15.30 24.76
CA ARG A 719 3.13 14.36 25.87
C ARG A 719 2.47 14.92 27.13
N PRO A 720 1.68 14.12 27.86
CA PRO A 720 1.07 14.53 29.12
C PRO A 720 2.15 14.77 30.19
N VAL A 721 1.84 15.63 31.15
CA VAL A 721 2.73 15.91 32.28
C VAL A 721 2.66 14.73 33.25
N ILE A 722 3.81 14.13 33.56
CA ILE A 722 3.91 13.04 34.54
C ILE A 722 3.63 13.63 35.94
N PRO A 723 2.69 13.07 36.71
CA PRO A 723 2.42 13.54 38.07
C PRO A 723 3.64 13.30 38.98
N PRO A 724 3.82 14.07 40.07
CA PRO A 724 4.89 13.82 41.03
C PRO A 724 4.79 12.40 41.63
N ILE A 725 5.82 11.58 41.44
CA ILE A 725 5.86 10.19 41.90
C ILE A 725 6.69 10.06 43.18
N THR A 726 6.20 9.31 44.16
CA THR A 726 6.94 8.91 45.36
C THR A 726 6.89 7.39 45.50
N SER A 727 7.98 6.77 45.99
CA SER A 727 8.06 5.31 46.11
C SER A 727 7.04 4.71 47.08
N ALA A 728 6.52 5.52 48.02
CA ALA A 728 5.49 5.14 49.00
C ALA A 728 4.05 5.41 48.53
N MET A 729 3.86 5.92 47.30
CA MET A 729 2.53 6.22 46.75
C MET A 729 1.71 4.93 46.59
N THR A 730 0.44 4.99 46.97
CA THR A 730 -0.50 3.88 46.81
C THR A 730 -0.97 3.74 45.35
N ILE A 731 -1.51 2.57 44.97
CA ILE A 731 -2.03 2.34 43.62
C ILE A 731 -3.21 3.28 43.30
N ASP A 732 -4.06 3.58 44.28
CA ASP A 732 -5.20 4.50 44.13
C ASP A 732 -4.73 5.92 43.79
N GLU A 733 -3.78 6.45 44.57
CA GLU A 733 -3.16 7.76 44.33
C GLU A 733 -2.44 7.82 42.98
N LEU A 734 -1.79 6.73 42.57
CA LEU A 734 -1.12 6.63 41.27
C LEU A 734 -2.12 6.72 40.11
N ILE A 735 -3.20 5.94 40.15
CA ILE A 735 -4.22 5.92 39.09
C ILE A 735 -4.92 7.29 39.02
N ASP A 736 -5.31 7.86 40.16
CA ASP A 736 -5.90 9.19 40.24
C ASP A 736 -4.97 10.27 39.67
N GLY A 737 -3.68 10.24 40.04
CA GLY A 737 -2.67 11.18 39.56
C GLY A 737 -2.42 11.09 38.05
N ILE A 738 -2.42 9.88 37.49
CA ILE A 738 -2.28 9.64 36.04
C ILE A 738 -3.46 10.24 35.29
N PHE A 739 -4.70 9.90 35.68
CA PHE A 739 -5.89 10.35 34.96
C PHE A 739 -6.31 11.78 35.27
N ALA A 740 -5.70 12.44 36.26
CA ALA A 740 -5.77 13.89 36.43
C ALA A 740 -5.02 14.65 35.31
N ASN A 741 -3.93 14.06 34.79
CA ASN A 741 -3.02 14.73 33.83
C ASN A 741 -3.02 14.12 32.43
N SER A 742 -3.64 12.95 32.25
CA SER A 742 -3.70 12.22 30.98
C SER A 742 -5.11 11.70 30.68
N ARG A 743 -5.44 11.59 29.38
CA ARG A 743 -6.65 10.89 28.91
C ARG A 743 -6.45 9.39 28.76
N GLY A 744 -5.21 8.94 28.72
CA GLY A 744 -4.84 7.57 28.37
C GLY A 744 -3.66 7.03 29.16
N LEU A 745 -3.71 5.74 29.46
CA LEU A 745 -2.63 5.00 30.09
C LEU A 745 -2.31 3.76 29.24
N VAL A 746 -1.05 3.55 28.92
CA VAL A 746 -0.56 2.35 28.23
C VAL A 746 0.20 1.51 29.24
N ILE A 747 -0.26 0.30 29.50
CA ILE A 747 0.38 -0.64 30.42
C ILE A 747 1.10 -1.69 29.59
N GLY A 748 2.42 -1.74 29.76
CA GLY A 748 3.27 -2.80 29.23
C GLY A 748 3.09 -4.08 30.04
N GLU A 749 2.43 -5.07 29.45
CA GLU A 749 2.18 -6.36 30.07
C GLU A 749 3.48 -7.11 30.37
N THR A 750 3.45 -7.93 31.43
CA THR A 750 4.54 -8.87 31.73
C THR A 750 4.60 -9.97 30.66
N LEU A 751 5.74 -10.64 30.54
CA LEU A 751 5.94 -11.66 29.48
C LEU A 751 4.90 -12.79 29.55
N ASP A 752 4.58 -13.26 30.76
CA ASP A 752 3.57 -14.29 31.00
C ASP A 752 2.14 -13.73 31.15
N ARG A 753 2.03 -12.39 31.26
CA ARG A 753 0.81 -11.60 31.37
C ARG A 753 0.02 -11.80 32.67
N ILE A 754 0.51 -12.61 33.60
CA ILE A 754 -0.24 -12.99 34.81
C ILE A 754 -0.32 -11.79 35.76
N THR A 755 0.83 -11.19 36.07
CA THR A 755 0.90 -10.07 37.03
C THR A 755 0.21 -8.82 36.48
N SER A 756 0.35 -8.53 35.17
CA SER A 756 -0.36 -7.41 34.54
C SER A 756 -1.87 -7.60 34.50
N MET A 757 -2.36 -8.81 34.20
CA MET A 757 -3.79 -9.11 34.28
C MET A 757 -4.30 -9.03 35.72
N GLY A 758 -3.56 -9.55 36.69
CA GLY A 758 -3.91 -9.45 38.11
C GLY A 758 -4.05 -8.01 38.56
N PHE A 759 -3.08 -7.16 38.22
CA PHE A 759 -3.13 -5.73 38.49
C PHE A 759 -4.41 -5.07 37.94
N MET A 760 -4.79 -5.39 36.70
CA MET A 760 -6.00 -4.85 36.08
C MET A 760 -7.29 -5.39 36.70
N ILE A 761 -7.37 -6.70 36.98
CA ILE A 761 -8.55 -7.34 37.55
C ILE A 761 -8.80 -6.82 38.97
N GLU A 762 -7.77 -6.80 39.81
CA GLU A 762 -7.87 -6.42 41.22
C GLU A 762 -8.16 -4.92 41.39
N ASN A 763 -7.67 -4.07 40.48
CA ASN A 763 -7.84 -2.62 40.54
C ASN A 763 -8.89 -2.08 39.55
N MET A 764 -9.68 -2.96 38.90
CA MET A 764 -10.71 -2.53 37.94
C MET A 764 -11.68 -1.47 38.50
N PRO A 765 -12.16 -1.58 39.76
CA PRO A 765 -13.03 -0.54 40.32
C PRO A 765 -12.35 0.83 40.45
N LEU A 766 -11.02 0.89 40.60
CA LEU A 766 -10.26 2.14 40.62
C LEU A 766 -10.15 2.74 39.21
N PHE A 767 -9.83 1.89 38.23
CA PHE A 767 -9.80 2.29 36.82
C PHE A 767 -11.14 2.81 36.33
N ALA A 768 -12.23 2.12 36.66
CA ALA A 768 -13.59 2.47 36.24
C ALA A 768 -14.09 3.82 36.76
N ARG A 769 -13.43 4.43 37.76
CA ARG A 769 -13.70 5.81 38.17
C ARG A 769 -13.32 6.83 37.10
N HIS A 770 -12.38 6.45 36.22
CA HIS A 770 -11.77 7.34 35.26
C HIS A 770 -11.98 6.92 33.81
N ILE A 771 -11.97 5.63 33.51
CA ILE A 771 -11.97 5.12 32.13
C ILE A 771 -13.30 4.50 31.75
N ASP A 772 -13.66 4.65 30.47
CA ASP A 772 -14.84 4.02 29.88
C ASP A 772 -14.45 2.82 29.00
N THR A 773 -13.20 2.78 28.51
CA THR A 773 -12.73 1.75 27.56
C THR A 773 -11.38 1.15 27.96
N LEU A 774 -11.30 -0.18 27.88
CA LEU A 774 -10.09 -0.96 28.06
C LEU A 774 -9.74 -1.70 26.77
N TYR A 775 -8.59 -1.39 26.18
CA TYR A 775 -8.07 -2.06 25.00
C TYR A 775 -7.11 -3.19 25.40
N VAL A 776 -7.27 -4.39 24.83
CA VAL A 776 -6.55 -5.59 25.29
C VAL A 776 -5.93 -6.35 24.12
N ARG A 777 -4.61 -6.57 24.19
CA ARG A 777 -3.89 -7.47 23.27
C ARG A 777 -4.31 -8.94 23.46
N GLY A 778 -4.21 -9.73 22.39
CA GLY A 778 -4.63 -11.13 22.33
C GLY A 778 -6.14 -11.33 22.09
N LEU A 779 -6.93 -10.24 22.09
CA LEU A 779 -8.36 -10.27 21.76
C LEU A 779 -8.58 -9.83 20.32
N LEU A 780 -9.37 -10.63 19.58
CA LEU A 780 -9.70 -10.41 18.17
C LEU A 780 -10.78 -9.34 17.98
N SER A 781 -10.37 -8.16 17.50
CA SER A 781 -11.25 -7.04 17.15
C SER A 781 -12.18 -7.36 15.97
N ASP A 782 -11.75 -8.23 15.05
CA ASP A 782 -12.47 -8.57 13.82
C ASP A 782 -13.53 -9.67 14.02
N PHE A 783 -13.29 -10.63 14.93
CA PHE A 783 -14.21 -11.75 15.16
C PHE A 783 -14.92 -11.75 16.52
N ALA A 784 -14.27 -11.27 17.58
CA ALA A 784 -14.84 -11.33 18.94
C ALA A 784 -15.51 -10.02 19.38
N GLN A 785 -15.27 -8.90 18.70
CA GLN A 785 -15.72 -7.58 19.17
C GLN A 785 -17.25 -7.42 19.19
N THR A 786 -17.99 -8.05 18.28
CA THR A 786 -19.46 -8.07 18.33
C THR A 786 -19.94 -8.69 19.63
N ASP A 787 -19.47 -9.90 19.94
CA ASP A 787 -19.88 -10.63 21.14
C ASP A 787 -19.42 -9.88 22.42
N LEU A 788 -18.25 -9.22 22.40
CA LEU A 788 -17.77 -8.38 23.49
C LEU A 788 -18.66 -7.15 23.72
N ASN A 789 -19.07 -6.47 22.66
CA ASN A 789 -19.97 -5.32 22.74
C ASN A 789 -21.36 -5.75 23.25
N ASP A 790 -21.88 -6.88 22.76
CA ASP A 790 -23.14 -7.43 23.21
C ASP A 790 -23.09 -7.79 24.70
N PHE A 791 -21.99 -8.42 25.16
CA PHE A 791 -21.79 -8.71 26.59
C PHE A 791 -21.70 -7.44 27.43
N HIS A 792 -21.00 -6.40 26.96
CA HIS A 792 -20.93 -5.13 27.67
C HIS A 792 -22.31 -4.47 27.82
N MET A 793 -23.13 -4.49 26.77
CA MET A 793 -24.46 -3.87 26.76
C MET A 793 -25.53 -4.68 27.51
N SER A 794 -25.49 -6.01 27.42
CA SER A 794 -26.53 -6.89 27.97
C SER A 794 -26.18 -7.52 29.32
N GLY A 795 -24.89 -7.66 29.63
CA GLY A 795 -24.40 -8.49 30.73
C GLY A 795 -24.51 -10.00 30.49
N GLU A 796 -25.00 -10.44 29.33
CA GLU A 796 -25.13 -11.85 28.97
C GLU A 796 -23.98 -12.30 28.07
N MET A 797 -23.17 -13.26 28.54
CA MET A 797 -22.01 -13.75 27.80
C MET A 797 -22.39 -14.97 26.94
N SER A 798 -22.15 -14.88 25.63
CA SER A 798 -22.37 -16.02 24.72
C SER A 798 -21.45 -17.20 25.04
N GLN A 799 -21.89 -18.43 24.71
CA GLN A 799 -21.09 -19.63 24.93
C GLN A 799 -19.80 -19.63 24.09
N ASP A 800 -19.88 -19.12 22.86
CA ASP A 800 -18.72 -18.98 21.97
C ASP A 800 -17.70 -18.00 22.55
N LEU A 801 -18.15 -16.83 23.01
CA LEU A 801 -17.27 -15.85 23.65
C LEU A 801 -16.62 -16.41 24.91
N ARG A 802 -17.39 -17.06 25.78
CA ARG A 802 -16.85 -17.71 26.99
C ARG A 802 -15.76 -18.72 26.65
N THR A 803 -16.02 -19.57 25.66
CA THR A 803 -15.07 -20.61 25.21
C THR A 803 -13.79 -19.98 24.65
N TYR A 804 -13.93 -18.95 23.82
CA TYR A 804 -12.80 -18.20 23.27
C TYR A 804 -11.95 -17.55 24.37
N LEU A 805 -12.57 -16.80 25.28
CA LEU A 805 -11.84 -16.11 26.36
C LEU A 805 -11.10 -17.10 27.27
N SER A 806 -11.70 -18.25 27.61
CA SER A 806 -11.04 -19.32 28.37
C SER A 806 -9.86 -19.96 27.61
N SER A 807 -9.89 -19.95 26.28
CA SER A 807 -8.78 -20.48 25.46
C SER A 807 -7.52 -19.62 25.53
N LEU A 808 -7.64 -18.33 25.90
CA LEU A 808 -6.54 -17.36 25.93
C LEU A 808 -5.77 -17.29 27.25
N GLY A 809 -6.32 -17.85 28.34
CA GLY A 809 -5.71 -17.74 29.67
C GLY A 809 -4.39 -18.50 29.78
N THR A 810 -3.31 -17.81 30.16
CA THR A 810 -1.96 -18.37 30.36
C THR A 810 -1.68 -18.78 31.80
N ASP A 811 -2.41 -18.21 32.77
CA ASP A 811 -2.25 -18.51 34.19
C ASP A 811 -2.53 -19.99 34.50
N PRO A 812 -1.55 -20.75 35.05
CA PRO A 812 -1.75 -22.14 35.46
C PRO A 812 -2.85 -22.35 36.51
N ASP A 813 -3.09 -21.35 37.36
CA ASP A 813 -4.12 -21.40 38.41
C ASP A 813 -5.49 -20.87 37.92
N ASP A 814 -5.54 -20.40 36.68
CA ASP A 814 -6.72 -19.83 36.01
C ASP A 814 -7.40 -18.69 36.81
N ARG A 815 -6.61 -17.97 37.62
CA ARG A 815 -7.08 -16.85 38.46
C ARG A 815 -7.06 -15.53 37.71
N PHE A 816 -5.97 -15.27 36.98
CA PHE A 816 -5.73 -14.03 36.25
C PHE A 816 -5.71 -14.32 34.76
N ASN A 817 -6.89 -14.27 34.13
CA ASN A 817 -7.07 -14.56 32.72
C ASN A 817 -7.97 -13.52 32.04
N VAL A 818 -8.04 -13.58 30.71
CA VAL A 818 -8.82 -12.62 29.91
C VAL A 818 -10.33 -12.76 30.14
N LEU A 819 -10.82 -13.94 30.48
CA LEU A 819 -12.24 -14.16 30.81
C LEU A 819 -12.64 -13.38 32.06
N GLU A 820 -11.86 -13.49 33.14
CA GLU A 820 -12.12 -12.77 34.38
C GLU A 820 -11.88 -11.27 34.21
N LEU A 821 -10.90 -10.85 33.40
CA LEU A 821 -10.72 -9.43 33.05
C LEU A 821 -11.97 -8.85 32.39
N VAL A 822 -12.52 -9.53 31.38
CA VAL A 822 -13.72 -9.08 30.65
C VAL A 822 -14.95 -9.06 31.56
N ARG A 823 -15.13 -10.07 32.43
CA ARG A 823 -16.23 -10.09 33.41
C ARG A 823 -16.14 -8.94 34.40
N THR A 824 -14.95 -8.73 34.98
CA THR A 824 -14.75 -7.65 35.96
C THR A 824 -14.91 -6.28 35.32
N ALA A 825 -14.42 -6.09 34.08
CA ALA A 825 -14.63 -4.85 33.33
C ALA A 825 -16.12 -4.57 33.10
N GLN A 826 -16.89 -5.57 32.63
CA GLN A 826 -18.34 -5.44 32.43
C GLN A 826 -19.08 -5.13 33.73
N ALA A 827 -18.73 -5.80 34.83
CA ALA A 827 -19.34 -5.56 36.14
C ALA A 827 -19.09 -4.14 36.67
N ASN A 828 -18.02 -3.48 36.22
CA ASN A 828 -17.69 -2.09 36.56
C ASN A 828 -18.05 -1.10 35.44
N GLY A 829 -18.76 -1.52 34.39
CA GLY A 829 -19.20 -0.63 33.31
C GLY A 829 -18.09 -0.21 32.32
N VAL A 830 -16.94 -0.87 32.31
CA VAL A 830 -15.84 -0.60 31.37
C VAL A 830 -16.01 -1.47 30.12
N ARG A 831 -15.97 -0.85 28.94
CA ARG A 831 -16.05 -1.55 27.65
C ARG A 831 -14.71 -2.13 27.27
N VAL A 832 -14.65 -3.43 26.97
CA VAL A 832 -13.43 -4.08 26.48
C VAL A 832 -13.40 -4.09 24.95
N HIS A 833 -12.25 -3.71 24.38
CA HIS A 833 -11.99 -3.75 22.95
C HIS A 833 -10.72 -4.54 22.62
N GLY A 834 -10.79 -5.41 21.61
CA GLY A 834 -9.63 -6.18 21.16
C GLY A 834 -8.64 -5.33 20.37
N LEU A 835 -7.35 -5.67 20.45
CA LEU A 835 -6.28 -4.99 19.70
C LEU A 835 -5.65 -5.84 18.59
N ASP A 836 -6.00 -7.12 18.53
CA ASP A 836 -5.48 -8.04 17.52
C ASP A 836 -6.55 -8.36 16.48
N VAL A 837 -6.10 -8.88 15.34
CA VAL A 837 -6.96 -9.37 14.26
C VAL A 837 -6.46 -10.74 13.83
N ALA A 838 -7.29 -11.54 13.18
CA ALA A 838 -6.89 -12.91 12.80
C ALA A 838 -5.60 -12.92 11.93
N GLN A 839 -5.33 -11.83 11.20
CA GLN A 839 -4.15 -11.66 10.35
C GLN A 839 -2.85 -11.59 11.16
N ASN A 840 -2.82 -10.97 12.35
CA ASN A 840 -1.59 -10.89 13.15
C ASN A 840 -1.46 -12.05 14.15
N TYR A 841 -2.59 -12.55 14.67
CA TYR A 841 -2.61 -13.45 15.81
C TYR A 841 -2.53 -14.94 15.40
N LYS A 842 -3.12 -15.30 14.25
CA LYS A 842 -3.23 -16.72 13.84
C LYS A 842 -2.03 -17.27 13.07
N PRO A 843 -1.33 -16.49 12.23
CA PRO A 843 -0.17 -17.01 11.52
C PRO A 843 0.93 -17.48 12.49
N LYS A 844 1.41 -18.71 12.27
CA LYS A 844 2.41 -19.35 13.15
C LYS A 844 3.85 -18.96 12.84
N VAL A 845 4.08 -18.28 11.73
CA VAL A 845 5.41 -17.85 11.29
C VAL A 845 5.86 -16.68 12.17
N PRO A 846 7.04 -16.74 12.82
CA PRO A 846 7.55 -15.60 13.59
C PRO A 846 7.95 -14.45 12.65
N LEU A 847 7.82 -13.20 13.13
CA LEU A 847 8.43 -12.03 12.50
C LEU A 847 9.67 -11.62 13.30
N THR A 848 10.49 -10.73 12.75
CA THR A 848 11.57 -10.13 13.55
C THR A 848 10.99 -9.24 14.66
N SER A 849 11.73 -9.04 15.74
CA SER A 849 11.23 -8.26 16.89
C SER A 849 10.83 -6.83 16.52
N ILE A 850 11.50 -6.21 15.55
CA ILE A 850 11.16 -4.85 15.09
C ILE A 850 9.89 -4.85 14.22
N GLU A 851 9.71 -5.85 13.35
CA GLU A 851 8.50 -6.00 12.54
C GLU A 851 7.26 -6.24 13.40
N GLU A 852 7.38 -7.03 14.46
CA GLU A 852 6.29 -7.25 15.43
C GLU A 852 5.92 -5.96 16.15
N GLN A 853 6.93 -5.21 16.61
CA GLN A 853 6.75 -3.91 17.25
C GLN A 853 5.98 -2.93 16.33
N MET A 854 6.45 -2.76 15.09
CA MET A 854 5.84 -1.86 14.10
C MET A 854 4.40 -2.26 13.78
N MET A 855 4.17 -3.55 13.49
CA MET A 855 2.85 -4.06 13.11
C MET A 855 1.85 -3.92 14.26
N HIS A 856 2.23 -4.28 15.49
CA HIS A 856 1.34 -4.21 16.66
C HIS A 856 1.03 -2.76 17.07
N ALA A 857 2.01 -1.86 17.07
CA ALA A 857 1.78 -0.44 17.38
C ALA A 857 0.89 0.22 16.32
N ARG A 858 1.13 -0.08 15.03
CA ARG A 858 0.29 0.42 13.93
C ARG A 858 -1.14 -0.11 14.00
N LEU A 859 -1.32 -1.41 14.25
CA LEU A 859 -2.66 -1.99 14.37
C LEU A 859 -3.42 -1.38 15.55
N THR A 860 -2.77 -1.26 16.71
CA THR A 860 -3.36 -0.70 17.92
C THR A 860 -3.85 0.73 17.68
N THR A 861 -3.00 1.59 17.11
CA THR A 861 -3.35 3.00 16.84
C THR A 861 -4.49 3.13 15.83
N ARG A 862 -4.52 2.29 14.77
CA ARG A 862 -5.63 2.26 13.81
C ARG A 862 -6.95 1.88 14.48
N ILE A 863 -6.94 0.85 15.33
CA ILE A 863 -8.12 0.41 16.07
C ILE A 863 -8.61 1.54 16.99
N MET A 864 -7.71 2.13 17.77
CA MET A 864 -8.09 3.19 18.71
C MET A 864 -8.63 4.45 17.98
N TRP A 865 -8.01 4.86 16.87
CA TRP A 865 -8.54 5.98 16.07
C TRP A 865 -9.89 5.67 15.44
N GLY A 866 -10.09 4.45 14.91
CA GLY A 866 -11.37 4.04 14.38
C GLY A 866 -12.45 4.02 15.46
N ASP A 867 -12.12 3.56 16.66
CA ASP A 867 -13.03 3.56 17.81
C ASP A 867 -13.35 4.98 18.30
N GLU A 868 -12.37 5.90 18.30
CA GLU A 868 -12.57 7.32 18.61
C GLU A 868 -13.59 7.96 17.67
N ILE A 869 -13.48 7.69 16.37
CA ILE A 869 -14.38 8.22 15.35
C ILE A 869 -15.79 7.62 15.47
N LEU A 870 -15.88 6.31 15.71
CA LEU A 870 -17.13 5.57 15.62
C LEU A 870 -17.93 5.53 16.94
N ASN A 871 -17.23 5.40 18.06
CA ASN A 871 -17.83 5.07 19.36
C ASN A 871 -17.48 6.08 20.47
N LYS A 872 -16.47 6.94 20.29
CA LYS A 872 -16.05 7.97 21.28
C LYS A 872 -15.76 7.36 22.67
N PRO A 873 -14.69 6.56 22.80
CA PRO A 873 -14.36 5.70 23.94
C PRO A 873 -14.04 6.43 25.26
N GLY A 874 -14.02 7.77 25.29
CA GLY A 874 -13.74 8.53 26.51
C GLY A 874 -12.27 8.46 26.95
N LYS A 875 -12.03 8.28 28.24
CA LYS A 875 -10.68 7.97 28.76
C LYS A 875 -10.43 6.46 28.67
N TRP A 876 -9.18 6.09 28.46
CA TRP A 876 -8.85 4.71 28.09
C TRP A 876 -7.61 4.15 28.79
N VAL A 877 -7.56 2.83 28.91
CA VAL A 877 -6.36 2.05 29.21
C VAL A 877 -6.07 1.12 28.05
N VAL A 878 -4.78 0.92 27.73
CA VAL A 878 -4.31 -0.07 26.77
C VAL A 878 -3.41 -1.08 27.48
N LEU A 879 -3.71 -2.38 27.36
CA LEU A 879 -2.80 -3.47 27.70
C LEU A 879 -2.09 -3.93 26.43
N SER A 880 -0.79 -3.67 26.34
CA SER A 880 0.04 -3.99 25.17
C SER A 880 1.36 -4.64 25.58
N GLU A 881 2.18 -5.03 24.62
CA GLU A 881 3.54 -5.49 24.91
C GLU A 881 4.39 -4.34 25.46
N ALA A 882 5.31 -4.65 26.37
CA ALA A 882 6.21 -3.64 26.95
C ALA A 882 6.96 -2.84 25.87
N THR A 883 7.38 -3.48 24.77
CA THR A 883 8.10 -2.83 23.65
C THR A 883 7.27 -1.83 22.85
N ASN A 884 5.94 -1.81 23.00
CA ASN A 884 5.05 -0.88 22.31
C ASN A 884 4.50 0.21 23.24
N THR A 885 4.91 0.21 24.51
CA THR A 885 4.33 1.11 25.53
C THR A 885 4.73 2.55 25.26
N ASN A 886 6.03 2.79 25.07
CA ASN A 886 6.65 4.07 24.79
C ASN A 886 7.60 3.94 23.59
N ASN A 887 8.30 5.02 23.27
CA ASN A 887 9.31 5.02 22.23
C ASN A 887 10.40 3.98 22.52
N PHE A 888 10.59 3.07 21.57
CA PHE A 888 11.63 2.06 21.64
C PHE A 888 12.19 1.81 20.25
N ARG A 889 13.53 1.73 20.12
CA ARG A 889 14.23 1.58 18.82
C ARG A 889 13.91 2.67 17.80
N ASN A 890 13.72 3.91 18.27
CA ASN A 890 13.27 5.04 17.45
C ASN A 890 11.92 4.79 16.76
N LEU A 891 11.08 3.94 17.34
CA LEU A 891 9.69 3.76 16.92
C LEU A 891 8.80 4.31 18.03
N PRO A 892 8.04 5.39 17.77
CA PRO A 892 7.03 5.88 18.70
C PRO A 892 6.07 4.74 19.09
N GLY A 893 5.86 4.59 20.39
CA GLY A 893 4.95 3.62 20.96
C GLY A 893 3.52 4.16 21.00
N ILE A 894 2.63 3.39 21.63
CA ILE A 894 1.20 3.72 21.70
C ILE A 894 0.99 4.99 22.54
N SER A 895 1.79 5.21 23.59
CA SER A 895 1.68 6.41 24.42
C SER A 895 2.06 7.68 23.65
N GLU A 896 3.09 7.64 22.79
CA GLU A 896 3.44 8.75 21.92
C GLU A 896 2.39 8.99 20.84
N HIS A 897 1.84 7.93 20.23
CA HIS A 897 0.84 8.06 19.16
C HIS A 897 -0.52 8.59 19.66
N MET A 898 -0.90 8.21 20.88
CA MET A 898 -2.24 8.49 21.42
C MET A 898 -2.23 9.58 22.51
N GLY A 899 -1.06 10.13 22.86
CA GLY A 899 -0.92 11.19 23.87
C GLY A 899 -1.20 10.71 25.30
N GLY A 900 -0.70 9.51 25.64
CA GLY A 900 -0.88 8.87 26.94
C GLY A 900 0.39 8.85 27.80
N ILE A 901 0.26 8.31 29.01
CA ILE A 901 1.38 7.94 29.89
C ILE A 901 1.63 6.44 29.73
N GLY A 902 2.89 6.02 29.63
CA GLY A 902 3.26 4.62 29.62
C GLY A 902 3.72 4.10 30.99
N LEU A 903 3.27 2.92 31.36
CA LEU A 903 3.57 2.24 32.63
C LEU A 903 4.06 0.82 32.35
N ARG A 904 5.30 0.52 32.74
CA ARG A 904 5.85 -0.83 32.69
C ARG A 904 5.66 -1.53 34.03
N ILE A 905 5.09 -2.74 34.01
CA ILE A 905 5.01 -3.59 35.20
C ILE A 905 6.27 -4.45 35.29
N GLU A 906 6.88 -4.47 36.47
CA GLU A 906 8.05 -5.28 36.78
C GLU A 906 7.76 -6.20 37.96
N GLU A 907 8.08 -7.47 37.80
CA GLU A 907 7.84 -8.47 38.83
C GLU A 907 9.06 -8.55 39.74
N VAL A 908 8.86 -8.35 41.03
CA VAL A 908 9.93 -8.39 42.03
C VAL A 908 9.74 -9.56 43.00
N SER A 909 10.86 -10.00 43.56
CA SER A 909 10.83 -11.01 44.64
C SER A 909 10.57 -10.33 45.99
N SER A 910 10.05 -11.08 46.97
CA SER A 910 9.70 -10.62 48.33
C SER A 910 10.83 -9.89 49.09
N ALA A 911 12.07 -9.91 48.59
CA ALA A 911 13.23 -9.25 49.17
C ALA A 911 13.46 -7.80 48.68
N GLU A 912 12.74 -7.35 47.65
CA GLU A 912 12.87 -6.01 47.05
C GLU A 912 11.66 -5.14 47.43
N GLU A 913 11.88 -3.85 47.69
CA GLU A 913 10.78 -2.92 48.00
C GLU A 913 9.93 -2.66 46.74
N ALA A 914 8.76 -3.29 46.67
CA ALA A 914 7.75 -3.01 45.64
C ALA A 914 7.26 -1.55 45.75
N GLY A 915 7.13 -0.87 44.61
CA GLY A 915 6.74 0.54 44.58
C GLY A 915 6.68 1.11 43.16
N VAL A 916 6.31 2.39 43.07
CA VAL A 916 6.25 3.14 41.81
C VAL A 916 7.44 4.08 41.67
N SER A 917 7.99 4.18 40.47
CA SER A 917 9.13 5.05 40.14
C SER A 917 9.06 5.54 38.70
N ILE A 918 9.84 6.56 38.34
CA ILE A 918 10.17 6.82 36.95
C ILE A 918 10.96 5.61 36.43
N ASP A 919 10.67 5.16 35.21
CA ASP A 919 11.30 3.95 34.68
C ASP A 919 12.82 4.16 34.49
N PRO A 920 13.70 3.38 35.15
CA PRO A 920 15.14 3.44 34.92
C PRO A 920 15.56 2.81 33.56
N GLY A 921 14.64 2.12 32.90
CA GLY A 921 14.86 1.41 31.65
C GLY A 921 15.17 -0.08 31.84
N LEU A 922 14.87 -0.89 30.81
CA LEU A 922 15.09 -2.33 30.77
C LEU A 922 15.93 -2.69 29.53
N GLU A 923 17.04 -3.41 29.74
CA GLU A 923 17.84 -3.94 28.63
C GLU A 923 17.10 -5.08 27.91
N ILE A 924 16.88 -4.91 26.61
CA ILE A 924 16.23 -5.87 25.73
C ILE A 924 17.19 -6.24 24.61
N ALA A 925 17.39 -7.54 24.37
CA ALA A 925 18.21 -8.00 23.27
C ALA A 925 17.66 -7.53 21.91
N ARG A 926 18.55 -7.09 21.01
CA ARG A 926 18.18 -6.56 19.68
C ARG A 926 17.41 -7.54 18.79
N GLY A 927 17.62 -8.84 18.98
CA GLY A 927 17.11 -9.87 18.09
C GLY A 927 17.97 -9.98 16.80
N PRO A 928 17.58 -10.85 15.84
CA PRO A 928 18.28 -10.96 14.57
C PRO A 928 18.05 -9.72 13.69
N PHE A 929 19.10 -9.25 13.02
CA PHE A 929 19.00 -8.25 11.95
C PHE A 929 19.07 -8.92 10.58
N ASP A 930 18.28 -8.43 9.62
CA ASP A 930 18.28 -8.89 8.22
C ASP A 930 19.64 -8.70 7.50
N ASN A 931 20.56 -7.93 8.09
CA ASN A 931 21.84 -7.57 7.49
C ASN A 931 23.07 -8.28 8.08
N GLY A 932 22.91 -9.21 9.03
CA GLY A 932 24.04 -9.93 9.63
C GLY A 932 25.05 -9.04 10.40
N ALA A 933 24.73 -7.76 10.65
CA ALA A 933 25.62 -6.83 11.32
C ALA A 933 25.70 -7.14 12.82
N THR A 934 26.84 -7.68 13.25
CA THR A 934 27.19 -7.74 14.67
C THR A 934 27.65 -6.36 15.13
N THR A 935 26.71 -5.54 15.60
CA THR A 935 27.08 -4.29 16.27
C THR A 935 27.69 -4.59 17.64
N ARG A 936 28.66 -3.77 18.09
CA ARG A 936 29.37 -3.94 19.37
C ARG A 936 28.45 -3.89 20.62
N ALA A 937 27.18 -3.53 20.47
CA ALA A 937 26.17 -3.52 21.53
C ALA A 937 24.96 -4.38 21.12
N SER A 938 24.74 -5.48 21.84
CA SER A 938 23.71 -6.52 21.56
C SER A 938 22.34 -6.24 22.18
N VAL A 939 22.17 -5.10 22.86
CA VAL A 939 20.98 -4.74 23.63
C VAL A 939 20.54 -3.29 23.33
N ASP A 940 19.23 -3.05 23.38
CA ASP A 940 18.59 -1.74 23.42
C ASP A 940 17.94 -1.54 24.77
N VAL A 941 17.85 -0.30 25.26
CA VAL A 941 17.17 0.00 26.52
C VAL A 941 15.75 0.47 26.23
N LEU A 942 14.76 -0.23 26.76
CA LEU A 942 13.35 0.15 26.75
C LEU A 942 13.06 1.06 27.94
N TYR A 943 12.54 2.25 27.68
CA TYR A 943 12.06 3.16 28.72
C TYR A 943 10.55 3.29 28.60
N ALA A 944 9.82 3.06 29.69
CA ALA A 944 8.48 3.60 29.88
C ALA A 944 8.54 4.97 30.60
N ASP A 945 7.40 5.65 30.76
CA ASP A 945 7.37 6.86 31.60
C ASP A 945 7.48 6.49 33.09
N LEU A 946 6.74 5.44 33.48
CA LEU A 946 6.63 4.95 34.84
C LEU A 946 6.93 3.46 34.90
N ARG A 947 7.43 3.02 36.06
CA ARG A 947 7.61 1.62 36.41
C ARG A 947 6.87 1.32 37.72
N LEU A 948 6.05 0.27 37.70
CA LEU A 948 5.38 -0.29 38.88
C LEU A 948 5.96 -1.68 39.18
N GLN A 949 6.58 -1.82 40.35
CA GLN A 949 7.10 -3.08 40.84
C GLN A 949 6.02 -3.80 41.67
N ILE A 950 5.71 -5.04 41.32
CA ILE A 950 4.70 -5.88 41.98
C ILE A 950 5.35 -7.17 42.46
N GLU A 951 5.15 -7.51 43.73
CA GLU A 951 5.60 -8.78 44.29
C GLU A 951 4.84 -9.94 43.63
N SER A 952 5.57 -10.87 43.00
CA SER A 952 4.96 -11.97 42.26
C SER A 952 5.78 -13.25 42.32
N ALA A 953 5.11 -14.38 42.57
CA ALA A 953 5.74 -15.69 42.66
C ALA A 953 5.86 -16.39 41.30
N THR A 954 7.07 -16.88 40.99
CA THR A 954 7.32 -18.16 40.30
C THR A 954 6.16 -18.97 39.69
N PRO A 955 5.57 -18.73 38.49
CA PRO A 955 4.48 -19.57 38.02
C PRO A 955 4.95 -21.00 37.79
N GLN A 956 4.15 -21.97 38.24
CA GLN A 956 4.40 -23.39 37.98
C GLN A 956 3.68 -23.81 36.69
N TRP A 957 4.45 -23.92 35.62
CA TRP A 957 3.90 -24.19 34.29
C TRP A 957 3.36 -25.61 34.14
N THR A 958 2.06 -25.73 33.87
CA THR A 958 1.45 -27.01 33.44
C THR A 958 1.61 -27.20 31.93
N PRO A 959 1.58 -28.44 31.40
CA PRO A 959 1.66 -28.65 29.94
C PRO A 959 0.59 -27.91 29.14
N ALA A 960 -0.63 -27.80 29.68
CA ALA A 960 -1.73 -27.06 29.05
C ALA A 960 -1.47 -25.55 29.03
N ALA A 961 -0.95 -24.98 30.13
CA ALA A 961 -0.56 -23.58 30.18
C ALA A 961 0.61 -23.28 29.22
N GLN A 962 1.58 -24.18 29.10
CA GLN A 962 2.69 -24.05 28.13
C GLN A 962 2.20 -24.03 26.68
N GLU A 963 1.20 -24.84 26.34
CA GLU A 963 0.60 -24.88 25.00
C GLU A 963 -0.04 -23.53 24.63
N LYS A 964 -0.73 -22.89 25.60
CA LYS A 964 -1.37 -21.58 25.44
C LYS A 964 -0.36 -20.43 25.44
N LEU A 965 0.63 -20.46 26.34
CA LEU A 965 1.66 -19.43 26.44
C LEU A 965 2.51 -19.39 25.17
N LEU A 966 3.03 -20.54 24.74
CA LEU A 966 3.84 -20.68 23.53
C LEU A 966 2.93 -20.91 22.33
N HIS A 967 2.08 -19.96 21.96
CA HIS A 967 1.07 -20.15 20.89
C HIS A 967 1.65 -20.07 19.46
N ARG A 968 2.84 -19.48 19.28
CA ARG A 968 3.50 -19.29 17.98
C ARG A 968 4.84 -20.03 17.90
N ASN A 969 5.24 -20.43 16.70
CA ASN A 969 6.56 -21.04 16.49
C ASN A 969 7.67 -20.05 16.86
N GLY A 970 8.77 -20.56 17.42
CA GLY A 970 9.89 -19.72 17.85
C GLY A 970 9.74 -19.13 19.26
N MET A 971 8.57 -19.27 19.91
CA MET A 971 8.41 -18.89 21.32
C MET A 971 9.07 -19.90 22.26
N PHE A 972 9.64 -19.41 23.36
CA PHE A 972 10.26 -20.26 24.38
C PHE A 972 10.13 -19.70 25.81
N LEU A 973 10.35 -20.59 26.77
CA LEU A 973 10.60 -20.29 28.18
C LEU A 973 11.70 -21.18 28.72
N ILE A 974 12.28 -20.80 29.86
CA ILE A 974 13.20 -21.64 30.61
C ILE A 974 12.56 -21.91 31.97
N GLU A 975 12.38 -23.18 32.32
CA GLU A 975 11.83 -23.58 33.62
C GLU A 975 12.94 -24.18 34.49
N LYS A 976 12.78 -24.06 35.81
CA LYS A 976 13.67 -24.66 36.80
C LYS A 976 12.87 -25.64 37.66
N SER A 977 13.23 -26.93 37.59
CA SER A 977 12.62 -27.98 38.40
C SER A 977 13.71 -28.80 39.10
N GLN A 978 13.59 -28.97 40.42
CA GLN A 978 14.52 -29.78 41.24
C GLN A 978 16.01 -29.48 40.95
N ASN A 979 16.35 -28.21 40.74
CA ASN A 979 17.69 -27.69 40.43
C ASN A 979 18.23 -27.98 39.01
N ALA A 980 17.39 -28.51 38.11
CA ALA A 980 17.67 -28.63 36.68
C ALA A 980 16.92 -27.56 35.89
N TYR A 981 17.55 -27.04 34.83
CA TYR A 981 16.94 -26.08 33.92
C TYR A 981 16.52 -26.79 32.63
N THR A 982 15.33 -26.46 32.13
CA THR A 982 14.79 -27.00 30.88
C THR A 982 14.39 -25.85 29.97
N LEU A 983 14.90 -25.85 28.75
CA LEU A 983 14.43 -25.00 27.67
C LEU A 983 13.20 -25.64 27.05
N VAL A 984 12.05 -24.97 27.13
CA VAL A 984 10.79 -25.39 26.50
C VAL A 984 10.49 -24.43 25.37
N ARG A 985 10.33 -24.93 24.14
CA ARG A 985 10.10 -24.10 22.94
C ARG A 985 9.06 -24.71 22.01
N ARG A 986 8.37 -23.87 21.23
CA ARG A 986 7.62 -24.34 20.07
C ARG A 986 8.49 -24.36 18.82
N ASP A 987 8.65 -25.52 18.20
CA ASP A 987 9.43 -25.67 16.98
C ASP A 987 8.70 -25.24 15.71
N SER A 988 9.39 -25.27 14.57
CA SER A 988 8.82 -24.91 13.26
C SER A 988 7.68 -25.83 12.82
N SER A 989 7.61 -27.05 13.37
CA SER A 989 6.55 -28.03 13.14
C SER A 989 5.38 -27.87 14.12
N SER A 990 5.33 -26.77 14.87
CA SER A 990 4.33 -26.49 15.92
C SER A 990 4.35 -27.45 17.11
N ASN A 991 5.43 -28.19 17.36
CA ASN A 991 5.52 -29.09 18.51
C ASN A 991 6.24 -28.42 19.69
N ILE A 992 5.81 -28.74 20.91
CA ILE A 992 6.53 -28.36 22.13
C ILE A 992 7.73 -29.29 22.31
N VAL A 993 8.93 -28.74 22.17
CA VAL A 993 10.21 -29.43 22.35
C VAL A 993 10.82 -29.00 23.68
N ARG A 994 11.29 -29.99 24.45
CA ARG A 994 11.98 -29.77 25.73
C ARG A 994 13.44 -30.18 25.59
N THR A 995 14.35 -29.29 25.98
CA THR A 995 15.79 -29.50 25.90
C THR A 995 16.40 -29.23 27.26
N THR A 996 17.15 -30.20 27.79
CA THR A 996 17.85 -30.03 29.06
C THR A 996 18.96 -28.99 28.93
N VAL A 997 18.99 -28.04 29.86
CA VAL A 997 20.07 -27.06 30.01
C VAL A 997 21.05 -27.57 31.06
N ASN A 998 22.23 -27.95 30.60
CA ASN A 998 23.28 -28.48 31.47
C ASN A 998 24.01 -27.32 32.16
N ARG A 999 24.27 -27.46 33.45
CA ARG A 999 24.99 -26.47 34.26
C ARG A 999 26.28 -27.08 34.83
N ARG A 1000 27.39 -26.37 34.67
CA ARG A 1000 28.69 -26.73 35.27
C ARG A 1000 28.84 -26.18 36.69
N ARG A 1001 29.85 -26.68 37.41
CA ARG A 1001 30.18 -26.25 38.78
C ARG A 1001 30.62 -24.79 38.87
N ASP A 1002 31.11 -24.21 37.78
CA ASP A 1002 31.52 -22.82 37.63
C ASP A 1002 30.34 -21.86 37.30
N GLY A 1003 29.12 -22.39 37.19
CA GLY A 1003 27.92 -21.61 36.88
C GLY A 1003 27.59 -21.50 35.39
N GLN A 1004 28.51 -21.90 34.50
CA GLN A 1004 28.28 -21.86 33.05
C GLN A 1004 27.21 -22.86 32.61
N VAL A 1005 26.48 -22.51 31.56
CA VAL A 1005 25.38 -23.32 31.01
C VAL A 1005 25.55 -23.61 29.53
N TYR A 1006 25.05 -24.76 29.08
CA TYR A 1006 25.03 -25.13 27.66
C TYR A 1006 23.88 -26.10 27.34
N ILE A 1007 23.53 -26.19 26.06
CA ILE A 1007 22.51 -27.12 25.57
C ILE A 1007 23.09 -28.04 24.48
N TRP A 1008 22.50 -29.22 24.34
CA TRP A 1008 22.72 -30.13 23.21
C TRP A 1008 21.41 -30.28 22.43
N ALA A 1009 21.33 -29.67 21.26
CA ALA A 1009 20.13 -29.68 20.44
C ALA A 1009 20.50 -29.71 18.95
N GLN A 1010 20.25 -30.84 18.29
CA GLN A 1010 20.49 -30.98 16.84
C GLN A 1010 19.68 -29.99 16.00
N SER A 1011 18.51 -29.58 16.50
CA SER A 1011 17.64 -28.57 15.86
C SER A 1011 18.15 -27.13 16.02
N LEU A 1012 19.16 -26.88 16.87
CA LEU A 1012 19.75 -25.56 17.09
C LEU A 1012 21.29 -25.62 16.97
N PRO A 1013 21.82 -25.97 15.77
CA PRO A 1013 23.25 -26.24 15.59
C PRO A 1013 24.14 -25.02 15.87
N ARG A 1014 23.62 -23.80 15.69
CA ARG A 1014 24.36 -22.55 15.93
C ARG A 1014 24.68 -22.26 17.40
N ILE A 1015 24.01 -22.92 18.34
CA ILE A 1015 24.20 -22.72 19.80
C ILE A 1015 24.42 -24.01 20.58
N SER A 1016 24.21 -25.17 19.94
CA SER A 1016 24.45 -26.47 20.54
C SER A 1016 25.95 -26.66 20.84
N GLY A 1017 26.27 -27.01 22.09
CA GLY A 1017 27.66 -27.18 22.56
C GLY A 1017 28.42 -25.90 22.86
N ILE A 1018 27.82 -24.71 22.67
CA ILE A 1018 28.42 -23.43 23.07
C ILE A 1018 28.23 -23.21 24.58
N MET A 1019 29.29 -22.73 25.24
CA MET A 1019 29.25 -22.40 26.68
C MET A 1019 28.80 -20.95 26.88
N PHE A 1020 27.79 -20.76 27.72
CA PHE A 1020 27.30 -19.44 28.13
C PHE A 1020 27.62 -19.20 29.61
N ARG A 1021 27.82 -17.92 29.98
CA ARG A 1021 28.16 -17.54 31.35
C ARG A 1021 27.07 -17.91 32.37
N ASP A 1022 25.80 -17.78 31.98
CA ASP A 1022 24.61 -17.97 32.82
C ASP A 1022 23.36 -18.18 31.94
N ILE A 1023 22.21 -18.41 32.58
CA ILE A 1023 20.91 -18.58 31.91
C ILE A 1023 20.50 -17.32 31.14
N ALA A 1024 20.86 -16.12 31.62
CA ALA A 1024 20.54 -14.87 30.94
C ALA A 1024 21.27 -14.76 29.60
N ALA A 1025 22.54 -15.12 29.53
CA ALA A 1025 23.32 -15.15 28.29
C ALA A 1025 22.82 -16.21 27.30
N LEU A 1026 22.40 -17.38 27.78
CA LEU A 1026 21.74 -18.38 26.93
C LEU A 1026 20.42 -17.83 26.36
N SER A 1027 19.59 -17.21 27.20
CA SER A 1027 18.32 -16.59 26.78
C SER A 1027 18.56 -15.48 25.75
N GLN A 1028 19.51 -14.59 26.01
CA GLN A 1028 19.91 -13.53 25.08
C GLN A 1028 20.32 -14.13 23.73
N ARG A 1029 21.14 -15.20 23.73
CA ARG A 1029 21.56 -15.83 22.48
C ARG A 1029 20.40 -16.49 21.74
N LEU A 1030 19.43 -17.08 22.44
CA LEU A 1030 18.20 -17.61 21.83
C LEU A 1030 17.41 -16.49 21.15
N ILE A 1031 17.33 -15.30 21.76
CA ILE A 1031 16.68 -14.13 21.16
C ILE A 1031 17.44 -13.64 19.93
N GLU A 1032 18.77 -13.57 19.97
CA GLU A 1032 19.61 -13.14 18.84
C GLU A 1032 19.49 -14.07 17.61
N ILE A 1033 19.13 -15.34 17.79
CA ILE A 1033 18.89 -16.27 16.68
C ILE A 1033 17.41 -16.33 16.24
N GLY A 1034 16.55 -15.45 16.78
CA GLY A 1034 15.17 -15.26 16.34
C GLY A 1034 14.10 -15.95 17.17
N LEU A 1035 14.38 -16.39 18.40
CA LEU A 1035 13.36 -16.90 19.31
C LEU A 1035 12.79 -15.80 20.22
N THR A 1036 11.56 -15.96 20.70
CA THR A 1036 10.88 -14.98 21.56
C THR A 1036 10.65 -15.55 22.97
N LEU A 1037 11.16 -14.87 24.00
CA LEU A 1037 10.95 -15.26 25.40
C LEU A 1037 9.51 -14.93 25.83
N GLN A 1038 8.82 -15.84 26.54
CA GLN A 1038 7.43 -15.66 26.99
C GLN A 1038 7.24 -15.78 28.51
N SER A 1039 8.31 -15.96 29.28
CA SER A 1039 8.23 -15.98 30.75
C SER A 1039 9.53 -15.49 31.36
N ARG A 1040 9.46 -14.99 32.60
CA ARG A 1040 10.64 -14.58 33.36
C ARG A 1040 11.66 -15.72 33.50
N LEU A 1041 12.93 -15.35 33.52
CA LEU A 1041 14.00 -16.32 33.73
C LEU A 1041 13.98 -16.79 35.20
N PRO A 1042 14.10 -18.10 35.44
CA PRO A 1042 14.13 -18.64 36.79
C PRO A 1042 15.44 -18.24 37.48
N THR A 1043 15.32 -17.67 38.67
CA THR A 1043 16.45 -17.28 39.53
C THR A 1043 17.14 -18.47 40.19
#